data_AF-A0A352NSB7-F1
#
_entry.id   AF-A0A352NSB7-F1
#
_cell.length_a   1.000
_cell.length_b   1.000
_cell.length_c   1.000
_cell.angle_alpha   90.00
_cell.angle_beta   90.00
_cell.angle_gamma   90.00
#
_symmetry.space_group_name_H-M   'P 1'
#
loop_
_entity.id
_entity.type
_entity.pdbx_description
1 polymer ?
#
loop_
_entity_poly.entity_id
_entity_poly.type
_entity_poly.pdbx_seq_one_letter_code
_entity_poly.pdbx_strand_id
1 'polypeptide(L)'
;MEKLWKKVVLAVVLLFSFGIFAPCVALADTATPTEIDVDVKIPAEDKVYDTNKSVEDNLKTSLKLEDIEVVPESSEYKNLLKQYNVKATYSGSKDVVFNAPTIGVVPVNPLNIDPSKVKITPESVENGRYKFVLKNVSAVGNLIDNSTPAIDEEGQIEEAKEAENMLYGKLKIGVGSVPSFNWSGSKASFDGGEGSIELKNNTWEMFSSARSGYKGVSEKYCDDWIIAVKDELRRMKAEGIKAQDVKMTEWEKLALAVTAVGYDPRDITYDGSNLIDIISNKDYLNASSQTFARQYAILALTSQDYINSVPKDEKHVDENDIEDKIHSLADLARGNTAADGSTILSNAVPDMGTMQMQPLAAYYDSNAKEEDKYYDVKQAVEYWLDHFSNSQTYLGSFWGGMGNDYNNSWTNAQVYMTIGMAAEGNGKNKTEDGKFSNNVNIFDKKYIKCGKTMIDAALNKWSTYDSATYEPTQMCRGLDSLVRAYEGRNSIFDCRDVENSTVPVNNAIEALPDAITSKDEEKINAAKVLYDALGSAKQASIAQSTKDKLAAAERKVGQTVEISDPDASYKKVSVKAKNVSDSSQNVSLITALYDETGKFITYVSGEQKVEAGRSSTLSNMLKIPEEGIYKIKTFVWDSIEGMKPLSNVIDMPAGSGKYFISV
;
A
#
# COMPACT_ATOMS: atom_id res chain seq x y z
N MET A 1 8.84 -93.61 44.60
CA MET A 1 8.46 -92.18 44.70
C MET A 1 8.11 -91.53 43.35
N GLU A 2 8.55 -92.04 42.20
CA GLU A 2 8.30 -91.39 40.88
C GLU A 2 6.80 -91.32 40.45
N LYS A 3 5.95 -92.27 40.85
CA LYS A 3 4.49 -92.16 40.63
C LYS A 3 3.80 -91.08 41.48
N LEU A 4 4.47 -90.55 42.51
CA LEU A 4 3.97 -89.42 43.30
C LEU A 4 4.27 -88.08 42.62
N TRP A 5 5.49 -87.95 42.06
CA TRP A 5 5.95 -86.72 41.39
C TRP A 5 5.10 -86.36 40.15
N LYS A 6 4.72 -87.35 39.32
CA LYS A 6 3.83 -87.09 38.17
C LYS A 6 2.42 -86.64 38.55
N LYS A 7 1.93 -86.94 39.76
CA LYS A 7 0.65 -86.41 40.27
C LYS A 7 0.77 -84.99 40.79
N VAL A 8 1.91 -84.63 41.39
CA VAL A 8 2.16 -83.24 41.87
C VAL A 8 2.29 -82.28 40.68
N VAL A 9 3.02 -82.65 39.62
CA VAL A 9 3.14 -81.79 38.42
C VAL A 9 1.78 -81.59 37.73
N LEU A 10 0.96 -82.64 37.61
CA LEU A 10 -0.38 -82.50 37.02
C LEU A 10 -1.33 -81.65 37.90
N ALA A 11 -1.21 -81.73 39.23
CA ALA A 11 -1.98 -80.91 40.15
C ALA A 11 -1.57 -79.42 40.09
N VAL A 12 -0.28 -79.11 39.92
CA VAL A 12 0.22 -77.73 39.79
C VAL A 12 -0.23 -77.09 38.47
N VAL A 13 -0.27 -77.85 37.36
CA VAL A 13 -0.78 -77.35 36.08
C VAL A 13 -2.30 -77.12 36.13
N LEU A 14 -3.07 -77.98 36.81
CA LEU A 14 -4.51 -77.77 37.01
C LEU A 14 -4.84 -76.62 37.98
N LEU A 15 -4.02 -76.39 39.01
CA LEU A 15 -4.18 -75.26 39.94
C LEU A 15 -3.90 -73.89 39.29
N PHE A 16 -3.11 -73.82 38.22
CA PHE A 16 -2.98 -72.62 37.39
C PHE A 16 -4.10 -72.45 36.35
N SER A 17 -4.99 -73.43 36.19
CA SER A 17 -6.03 -73.43 35.14
C SER A 17 -7.45 -73.16 35.63
N PHE A 18 -7.72 -73.25 36.94
CA PHE A 18 -9.07 -73.15 37.52
C PHE A 18 -9.13 -72.38 38.86
N GLY A 19 -8.35 -71.30 38.97
CA GLY A 19 -8.42 -70.36 40.09
C GLY A 19 -9.06 -69.03 39.67
N ILE A 20 -10.08 -68.58 40.42
CA ILE A 20 -10.79 -67.29 40.24
C ILE A 20 -11.74 -67.25 39.01
N PHE A 21 -12.80 -68.06 39.07
CA PHE A 21 -14.14 -67.52 38.79
C PHE A 21 -14.58 -66.68 40.00
N ALA A 22 -13.99 -65.49 40.15
CA ALA A 22 -14.81 -64.37 40.59
C ALA A 22 -15.78 -64.05 39.44
N PRO A 23 -16.94 -63.43 39.68
CA PRO A 23 -17.57 -62.70 38.58
C PRO A 23 -16.52 -61.72 38.07
N CYS A 24 -16.14 -61.83 36.80
CA CYS A 24 -15.57 -60.70 36.11
C CYS A 24 -16.72 -59.69 35.99
N VAL A 25 -16.94 -58.95 37.09
CA VAL A 25 -17.34 -57.55 36.99
C VAL A 25 -16.42 -57.02 35.91
N ALA A 26 -17.00 -56.65 34.77
CA ALA A 26 -16.22 -55.96 33.77
C ALA A 26 -15.54 -54.82 34.54
N LEU A 27 -14.20 -54.87 34.61
CA LEU A 27 -13.42 -53.68 34.87
C LEU A 27 -13.77 -52.78 33.69
N ALA A 28 -14.84 -52.01 33.88
CA ALA A 28 -15.23 -50.94 32.99
C ALA A 28 -13.98 -50.10 32.93
N ASP A 29 -13.33 -50.14 31.77
CA ASP A 29 -12.08 -49.45 31.55
C ASP A 29 -12.39 -47.99 31.86
N THR A 30 -11.88 -47.46 32.98
CA THR A 30 -12.20 -46.10 33.43
C THR A 30 -11.40 -45.08 32.62
N ALA A 31 -11.22 -45.37 31.33
CA ALA A 31 -10.87 -44.42 30.32
C ALA A 31 -11.99 -43.38 30.28
N THR A 32 -11.64 -42.15 30.65
CA THR A 32 -12.51 -41.00 30.47
C THR A 32 -13.02 -40.99 29.02
N PRO A 33 -14.33 -40.81 28.77
CA PRO A 33 -14.85 -40.72 27.40
C PRO A 33 -14.04 -39.73 26.58
N THR A 34 -13.64 -40.13 25.37
CA THR A 34 -13.12 -39.20 24.38
C THR A 34 -14.29 -38.34 23.94
N GLU A 35 -14.33 -37.10 24.41
CA GLU A 35 -15.31 -36.11 23.98
C GLU A 35 -14.96 -35.64 22.57
N ILE A 36 -15.97 -35.61 21.71
CA ILE A 36 -15.86 -35.20 20.31
C ILE A 36 -16.81 -34.03 20.14
N ASP A 37 -16.23 -32.85 20.02
CA ASP A 37 -16.96 -31.61 19.78
C ASP A 37 -17.55 -31.63 18.37
N VAL A 38 -18.87 -31.40 18.30
CA VAL A 38 -19.64 -31.36 17.06
C VAL A 38 -20.48 -30.09 16.98
N ASP A 39 -20.51 -29.54 15.78
CA ASP A 39 -21.37 -28.45 15.38
C ASP A 39 -22.64 -28.98 14.71
N VAL A 40 -23.75 -28.31 14.97
CA VAL A 40 -25.04 -28.60 14.35
C VAL A 40 -25.41 -27.46 13.41
N LYS A 41 -25.51 -27.76 12.12
CA LYS A 41 -25.99 -26.83 11.10
C LYS A 41 -27.45 -27.12 10.78
N ILE A 42 -28.31 -26.11 10.90
CA ILE A 42 -29.74 -26.19 10.60
C ILE A 42 -30.03 -25.31 9.38
N PRO A 43 -30.27 -25.86 8.17
CA PRO A 43 -30.59 -25.05 7.01
C PRO A 43 -31.88 -24.25 7.23
N ALA A 44 -31.96 -23.06 6.64
CA ALA A 44 -33.18 -22.26 6.59
C ALA A 44 -33.82 -22.32 5.18
N GLU A 45 -35.07 -21.91 5.09
CA GLU A 45 -35.78 -21.68 3.83
C GLU A 45 -35.18 -20.47 3.10
N ASP A 46 -34.95 -20.65 1.81
CA ASP A 46 -34.43 -19.60 0.94
C ASP A 46 -35.57 -18.62 0.59
N LYS A 47 -35.27 -17.33 0.51
CA LYS A 47 -36.25 -16.26 0.32
C LYS A 47 -35.82 -15.38 -0.83
N VAL A 48 -36.76 -15.00 -1.71
CA VAL A 48 -36.53 -13.90 -2.66
C VAL A 48 -36.85 -12.58 -1.97
N TYR A 49 -35.93 -11.61 -2.03
CA TYR A 49 -36.13 -10.29 -1.45
C TYR A 49 -37.20 -9.51 -2.22
N ASP A 50 -38.30 -9.09 -1.60
CA ASP A 50 -39.34 -8.31 -2.25
C ASP A 50 -39.20 -6.83 -1.89
N THR A 51 -38.80 -6.00 -2.85
CA THR A 51 -38.60 -4.55 -2.69
C THR A 51 -39.89 -3.79 -2.36
N ASN A 52 -41.07 -4.43 -2.48
CA ASN A 52 -42.36 -3.86 -2.09
C ASN A 52 -42.76 -4.19 -0.64
N LYS A 53 -41.99 -5.03 0.06
CA LYS A 53 -42.22 -5.41 1.46
C LYS A 53 -41.31 -4.65 2.42
N SER A 54 -41.68 -4.65 3.70
CA SER A 54 -40.80 -4.14 4.75
C SER A 54 -39.52 -5.00 4.85
N VAL A 55 -38.43 -4.42 5.35
CA VAL A 55 -37.20 -5.16 5.64
C VAL A 55 -37.48 -6.31 6.62
N GLU A 56 -38.29 -6.06 7.66
CA GLU A 56 -38.67 -7.08 8.65
C GLU A 56 -39.38 -8.27 8.02
N ASP A 57 -40.31 -8.04 7.07
CA ASP A 57 -41.04 -9.12 6.40
C ASP A 57 -40.17 -9.92 5.42
N ASN A 58 -39.17 -9.28 4.82
CA ASN A 58 -38.19 -9.96 3.98
C ASN A 58 -37.22 -10.86 4.77
N LEU A 59 -36.92 -10.51 6.02
CA LEU A 59 -36.03 -11.31 6.88
C LEU A 59 -36.71 -12.55 7.48
N LYS A 60 -38.05 -12.66 7.47
CA LYS A 60 -38.80 -13.80 8.03
C LYS A 60 -38.61 -15.08 7.22
N THR A 61 -38.07 -16.11 7.85
CA THR A 61 -37.82 -17.44 7.26
C THR A 61 -38.10 -18.58 8.24
N SER A 62 -37.99 -19.82 7.80
CA SER A 62 -38.27 -21.02 8.59
C SER A 62 -37.10 -22.02 8.51
N LEU A 63 -36.79 -22.71 9.60
CA LEU A 63 -35.76 -23.76 9.65
C LEU A 63 -36.21 -25.08 9.00
N LYS A 64 -35.38 -25.69 8.14
CA LYS A 64 -35.56 -27.03 7.58
C LYS A 64 -35.05 -28.08 8.58
N LEU A 65 -35.92 -28.51 9.49
CA LEU A 65 -35.57 -29.41 10.60
C LEU A 65 -35.34 -30.87 10.14
N GLU A 66 -35.76 -31.20 8.93
CA GLU A 66 -35.48 -32.43 8.21
C GLU A 66 -34.03 -32.54 7.70
N ASP A 67 -33.36 -31.41 7.46
CA ASP A 67 -32.06 -31.30 6.78
C ASP A 67 -30.90 -30.99 7.74
N ILE A 68 -31.05 -31.29 9.04
CA ILE A 68 -30.03 -30.98 10.07
C ILE A 68 -28.75 -31.80 9.84
N GLU A 69 -27.62 -31.10 9.70
CA GLU A 69 -26.28 -31.69 9.59
C GLU A 69 -25.55 -31.66 10.95
N VAL A 70 -24.81 -32.73 11.26
CA VAL A 70 -23.85 -32.77 12.38
C VAL A 70 -22.44 -32.91 11.81
N VAL A 71 -21.57 -31.96 12.15
CA VAL A 71 -20.20 -31.86 11.63
C VAL A 71 -19.22 -31.85 12.80
N PRO A 72 -18.14 -32.64 12.80
CA PRO A 72 -17.15 -32.58 13.88
C PRO A 72 -16.21 -31.38 13.69
N GLU A 73 -15.74 -30.76 14.77
CA GLU A 73 -14.72 -29.70 14.68
C GLU A 73 -13.43 -30.22 14.02
N SER A 74 -12.96 -31.41 14.41
CA SER A 74 -11.82 -32.06 13.78
C SER A 74 -12.24 -33.01 12.66
N SER A 75 -11.64 -32.82 11.48
CA SER A 75 -11.97 -33.60 10.28
C SER A 75 -11.66 -35.11 10.40
N GLU A 76 -10.82 -35.51 11.36
CA GLU A 76 -10.50 -36.93 11.62
C GLU A 76 -11.74 -37.74 12.08
N TYR A 77 -12.67 -37.11 12.78
CA TYR A 77 -13.87 -37.77 13.32
C TYR A 77 -15.03 -37.87 12.31
N LYS A 78 -14.89 -37.31 11.08
CA LYS A 78 -15.94 -37.38 10.03
C LYS A 78 -16.39 -38.81 9.74
N ASN A 79 -15.47 -39.77 9.73
CA ASN A 79 -15.78 -41.18 9.50
C ASN A 79 -16.48 -41.81 10.71
N LEU A 80 -16.16 -41.35 11.93
CA LEU A 80 -16.77 -41.81 13.17
C LEU A 80 -18.26 -41.44 13.24
N LEU A 81 -18.61 -40.18 12.93
CA LEU A 81 -20.01 -39.73 12.89
C LEU A 81 -20.83 -40.55 11.89
N LYS A 82 -20.27 -40.84 10.71
CA LYS A 82 -20.89 -41.70 9.69
C LYS A 82 -21.05 -43.15 10.17
N GLN A 83 -20.00 -43.73 10.77
CA GLN A 83 -20.00 -45.10 11.28
C GLN A 83 -21.11 -45.35 12.31
N TYR A 84 -21.34 -44.40 13.21
CA TYR A 84 -22.36 -44.51 14.25
C TYR A 84 -23.70 -43.83 13.90
N ASN A 85 -23.84 -43.31 12.68
CA ASN A 85 -25.05 -42.63 12.21
C ASN A 85 -25.50 -41.52 13.19
N VAL A 86 -24.54 -40.69 13.61
CA VAL A 86 -24.76 -39.56 14.53
C VAL A 86 -25.61 -38.49 13.84
N LYS A 87 -26.70 -38.10 14.48
CA LYS A 87 -27.66 -37.10 14.00
C LYS A 87 -28.00 -36.12 15.12
N ALA A 88 -28.60 -34.98 14.75
CA ALA A 88 -29.17 -34.05 15.68
C ALA A 88 -30.65 -33.78 15.36
N THR A 89 -31.41 -33.40 16.38
CA THR A 89 -32.78 -32.89 16.26
C THR A 89 -32.89 -31.57 17.01
N TYR A 90 -33.64 -30.61 16.48
CA TYR A 90 -33.92 -29.32 17.13
C TYR A 90 -35.39 -29.23 17.53
N SER A 91 -35.66 -28.69 18.73
CA SER A 91 -37.00 -28.60 19.33
C SER A 91 -37.44 -27.16 19.65
N GLY A 92 -36.73 -26.15 19.11
CA GLY A 92 -37.09 -24.74 19.22
C GLY A 92 -38.11 -24.31 18.16
N SER A 93 -38.30 -23.00 18.02
CA SER A 93 -39.16 -22.42 16.96
C SER A 93 -38.64 -22.79 15.57
N LYS A 94 -39.53 -23.17 14.65
CA LYS A 94 -39.21 -23.24 13.22
C LYS A 94 -39.10 -21.84 12.62
N ASP A 95 -39.99 -20.93 13.04
CA ASP A 95 -40.07 -19.57 12.53
C ASP A 95 -38.96 -18.71 13.16
N VAL A 96 -38.15 -18.08 12.32
CA VAL A 96 -36.95 -17.32 12.67
C VAL A 96 -36.76 -16.12 11.74
N VAL A 97 -35.74 -15.28 11.99
CA VAL A 97 -35.36 -14.19 11.06
C VAL A 97 -33.90 -14.26 10.68
N PHE A 98 -33.58 -13.87 9.45
CA PHE A 98 -32.21 -13.58 9.02
C PHE A 98 -31.61 -12.40 9.82
N ASN A 99 -30.29 -12.38 10.00
CA ASN A 99 -29.59 -11.38 10.82
C ASN A 99 -29.52 -9.99 10.17
N ALA A 100 -29.50 -9.90 8.84
CA ALA A 100 -29.40 -8.67 8.06
C ALA A 100 -29.94 -8.86 6.63
N PRO A 101 -30.35 -7.78 5.93
CA PRO A 101 -30.90 -7.85 4.57
C PRO A 101 -29.80 -7.84 3.49
N THR A 102 -28.82 -8.72 3.67
CA THR A 102 -27.69 -8.99 2.76
C THR A 102 -28.08 -10.01 1.70
N ILE A 103 -27.66 -9.83 0.45
CA ILE A 103 -28.12 -10.65 -0.68
C ILE A 103 -27.07 -11.69 -1.06
N GLY A 104 -27.31 -12.93 -0.63
CA GLY A 104 -26.36 -14.04 -0.67
C GLY A 104 -26.69 -15.10 0.39
N VAL A 105 -25.65 -15.70 0.98
CA VAL A 105 -25.73 -16.62 2.12
C VAL A 105 -25.88 -15.81 3.41
N VAL A 106 -27.01 -15.97 4.10
CA VAL A 106 -27.37 -15.16 5.27
C VAL A 106 -27.57 -16.03 6.51
N PRO A 107 -26.85 -15.75 7.62
CA PRO A 107 -27.12 -16.36 8.91
C PRO A 107 -28.50 -15.97 9.45
N VAL A 108 -29.17 -16.93 10.09
CA VAL A 108 -30.27 -16.65 11.00
C VAL A 108 -29.73 -15.88 12.20
N ASN A 109 -30.50 -14.92 12.72
CA ASN A 109 -30.14 -14.18 13.92
C ASN A 109 -29.92 -15.16 15.09
N PRO A 110 -28.75 -15.17 15.75
CA PRO A 110 -28.44 -16.16 16.78
C PRO A 110 -29.39 -16.10 17.99
N LEU A 111 -30.07 -14.96 18.22
CA LEU A 111 -31.08 -14.84 19.27
C LEU A 111 -32.37 -15.66 19.01
N ASN A 112 -32.56 -16.17 17.79
CA ASN A 112 -33.67 -17.06 17.43
C ASN A 112 -33.34 -18.55 17.56
N ILE A 113 -32.08 -18.90 17.83
CA ILE A 113 -31.61 -20.30 17.98
C ILE A 113 -31.27 -20.54 19.46
N ASP A 114 -31.92 -21.51 20.10
CA ASP A 114 -31.63 -21.93 21.48
C ASP A 114 -30.85 -23.24 21.46
N PRO A 115 -29.53 -23.24 21.73
CA PRO A 115 -28.72 -24.46 21.71
C PRO A 115 -29.21 -25.56 22.67
N SER A 116 -29.92 -25.20 23.75
CA SER A 116 -30.48 -26.19 24.68
C SER A 116 -31.61 -27.04 24.09
N LYS A 117 -32.13 -26.65 22.91
CA LYS A 117 -33.14 -27.39 22.15
C LYS A 117 -32.56 -28.39 21.15
N VAL A 118 -31.25 -28.42 20.97
CA VAL A 118 -30.55 -29.40 20.14
C VAL A 118 -30.28 -30.66 20.96
N LYS A 119 -30.57 -31.82 20.36
CA LYS A 119 -30.25 -33.13 20.92
C LYS A 119 -29.49 -33.96 19.89
N ILE A 120 -28.29 -34.41 20.25
CA ILE A 120 -27.48 -35.35 19.46
C ILE A 120 -27.92 -36.79 19.76
N THR A 121 -27.88 -37.68 18.79
CA THR A 121 -28.22 -39.10 18.94
C THR A 121 -27.42 -39.98 17.96
N PRO A 122 -26.75 -41.05 18.44
CA PRO A 122 -26.51 -41.38 19.84
C PRO A 122 -25.60 -40.34 20.53
N GLU A 123 -25.81 -40.09 21.82
CA GLU A 123 -24.96 -39.19 22.62
C GLU A 123 -23.58 -39.81 22.93
N SER A 124 -23.53 -41.13 23.08
CA SER A 124 -22.29 -41.89 23.27
C SER A 124 -22.35 -43.27 22.61
N VAL A 125 -21.19 -43.82 22.28
CA VAL A 125 -21.02 -45.10 21.57
C VAL A 125 -19.84 -45.89 22.15
N GLU A 126 -19.67 -47.15 21.72
CA GLU A 126 -18.67 -48.09 22.24
C GLU A 126 -18.62 -48.14 23.79
N ASN A 127 -19.78 -48.39 24.42
CA ASN A 127 -19.94 -48.43 25.88
C ASN A 127 -19.46 -47.16 26.63
N GLY A 128 -19.48 -46.00 25.96
CA GLY A 128 -19.08 -44.72 26.54
C GLY A 128 -17.65 -44.28 26.19
N ARG A 129 -16.92 -45.03 25.36
CA ARG A 129 -15.57 -44.64 24.90
C ARG A 129 -15.57 -43.32 24.14
N TYR A 130 -16.60 -43.06 23.34
CA TYR A 130 -16.79 -41.80 22.61
C TYR A 130 -18.10 -41.14 23.05
N LYS A 131 -18.05 -39.82 23.28
CA LYS A 131 -19.20 -38.98 23.64
C LYS A 131 -19.24 -37.77 22.71
N PHE A 132 -20.37 -37.52 22.05
CA PHE A 132 -20.53 -36.39 21.15
C PHE A 132 -21.07 -35.19 21.92
N VAL A 133 -20.33 -34.08 21.91
CA VAL A 133 -20.63 -32.88 22.69
C VAL A 133 -21.00 -31.75 21.73
N LEU A 134 -22.15 -31.12 21.97
CA LEU A 134 -22.57 -29.98 21.17
C LEU A 134 -21.69 -28.77 21.47
N LYS A 135 -21.05 -28.22 20.43
CA LYS A 135 -20.14 -27.09 20.54
C LYS A 135 -20.75 -25.80 20.00
N ASN A 136 -21.24 -25.81 18.76
CA ASN A 136 -21.97 -24.69 18.16
C ASN A 136 -23.30 -25.14 17.53
N VAL A 137 -24.24 -24.20 17.40
CA VAL A 137 -25.44 -24.35 16.58
C VAL A 137 -25.52 -23.15 15.65
N SER A 138 -25.56 -23.40 14.35
CA SER A 138 -25.70 -22.35 13.34
C SER A 138 -26.87 -22.65 12.41
N ALA A 139 -27.48 -21.60 11.87
CA ALA A 139 -28.51 -21.72 10.87
C ALA A 139 -28.31 -20.69 9.76
N VAL A 140 -28.42 -21.11 8.51
CA VAL A 140 -28.12 -20.32 7.31
C VAL A 140 -29.13 -20.63 6.20
N GLY A 141 -29.45 -19.63 5.38
CA GLY A 141 -30.24 -19.78 4.16
C GLY A 141 -29.91 -18.67 3.17
N ASN A 142 -30.43 -18.74 1.96
CA ASN A 142 -30.14 -17.72 0.95
C ASN A 142 -31.22 -16.65 0.90
N LEU A 143 -30.80 -15.37 0.90
CA LEU A 143 -31.64 -14.24 0.53
C LEU A 143 -31.30 -13.87 -0.91
N ILE A 144 -32.18 -14.31 -1.82
CA ILE A 144 -32.01 -14.31 -3.26
C ILE A 144 -32.42 -12.94 -3.83
N ASP A 145 -31.60 -12.42 -4.74
CA ASP A 145 -31.91 -11.20 -5.52
C ASP A 145 -33.17 -11.38 -6.36
N ASN A 146 -34.00 -10.35 -6.45
CA ASN A 146 -35.22 -10.36 -7.26
C ASN A 146 -35.03 -9.85 -8.68
N SER A 147 -33.98 -9.05 -8.97
CA SER A 147 -33.67 -8.59 -10.33
C SER A 147 -32.40 -7.74 -10.41
N THR A 148 -31.64 -7.94 -11.49
CA THR A 148 -30.60 -7.04 -11.97
C THR A 148 -31.14 -6.30 -13.22
N PRO A 149 -31.58 -5.03 -13.12
CA PRO A 149 -31.88 -4.20 -14.28
C PRO A 149 -30.58 -3.83 -15.01
N ALA A 150 -30.69 -3.34 -16.25
CA ALA A 150 -29.57 -2.69 -16.91
C ALA A 150 -29.20 -1.40 -16.15
N ILE A 151 -27.91 -1.12 -16.03
CA ILE A 151 -27.37 0.04 -15.31
C ILE A 151 -26.74 1.01 -16.28
N ASP A 152 -26.96 2.30 -16.06
CA ASP A 152 -26.26 3.38 -16.73
C ASP A 152 -24.93 3.61 -16.00
N GLU A 153 -23.90 2.86 -16.39
CA GLU A 153 -22.57 2.93 -15.75
C GLU A 153 -21.96 4.33 -15.86
N GLU A 154 -22.05 4.96 -17.04
CA GLU A 154 -21.53 6.31 -17.30
C GLU A 154 -22.31 7.36 -16.49
N GLY A 155 -23.65 7.26 -16.49
CA GLY A 155 -24.51 8.13 -15.68
C GLY A 155 -24.21 8.05 -14.18
N GLN A 156 -24.02 6.84 -13.62
CA GLN A 156 -23.67 6.69 -12.21
C GLN A 156 -22.29 7.27 -11.85
N ILE A 157 -21.32 7.22 -12.76
CA ILE A 157 -19.99 7.79 -12.54
C ILE A 157 -20.04 9.33 -12.58
N GLU A 158 -20.84 9.93 -13.47
CA GLU A 158 -21.07 11.38 -13.44
C GLU A 158 -21.86 11.82 -12.20
N GLU A 159 -22.86 11.07 -11.76
CA GLU A 159 -23.54 11.33 -10.47
C GLU A 159 -22.56 11.25 -9.29
N ALA A 160 -21.64 10.27 -9.26
CA ALA A 160 -20.61 10.15 -8.24
C ALA A 160 -19.65 11.36 -8.22
N LYS A 161 -19.26 11.88 -9.39
CA LYS A 161 -18.43 13.09 -9.51
C LYS A 161 -19.17 14.36 -9.08
N GLU A 162 -20.42 14.55 -9.51
CA GLU A 162 -21.23 15.70 -9.08
C GLU A 162 -21.40 15.69 -7.56
N ALA A 163 -21.66 14.51 -7.00
CA ALA A 163 -21.58 14.25 -5.58
C ALA A 163 -20.25 14.75 -5.01
N GLU A 164 -19.09 14.15 -5.27
CA GLU A 164 -17.82 14.56 -4.64
C GLU A 164 -17.60 16.08 -4.60
N ASN A 165 -17.84 16.76 -5.72
CA ASN A 165 -17.77 18.22 -5.82
C ASN A 165 -18.70 18.95 -4.83
N MET A 166 -19.94 18.49 -4.66
CA MET A 166 -20.89 19.01 -3.68
C MET A 166 -20.44 18.78 -2.22
N LEU A 167 -19.82 17.64 -1.87
CA LEU A 167 -19.35 17.42 -0.48
C LEU A 167 -18.18 18.33 -0.15
N TYR A 168 -17.14 18.35 -1.00
CA TYR A 168 -16.00 19.25 -0.79
C TYR A 168 -16.45 20.73 -0.77
N GLY A 169 -17.44 21.10 -1.58
CA GLY A 169 -18.10 22.41 -1.55
C GLY A 169 -18.82 22.71 -0.23
N LYS A 170 -19.59 21.77 0.33
CA LYS A 170 -20.22 21.88 1.67
C LYS A 170 -19.17 22.05 2.78
N LEU A 171 -18.08 21.28 2.70
CA LEU A 171 -16.95 21.28 3.63
C LEU A 171 -16.04 22.52 3.49
N LYS A 172 -16.14 23.24 2.37
CA LYS A 172 -15.32 24.41 2.02
C LYS A 172 -13.81 24.09 1.91
N ILE A 173 -13.46 22.87 1.49
CA ILE A 173 -12.07 22.48 1.28
C ILE A 173 -11.47 23.34 0.14
N GLY A 174 -10.27 23.89 0.33
CA GLY A 174 -9.64 24.80 -0.64
C GLY A 174 -10.22 26.23 -0.69
N VAL A 175 -11.27 26.53 0.08
CA VAL A 175 -11.95 27.84 0.03
C VAL A 175 -11.38 28.80 1.06
N GLY A 176 -10.88 29.95 0.59
CA GLY A 176 -10.33 31.02 1.43
C GLY A 176 -8.85 30.81 1.73
N SER A 177 -8.40 31.27 2.90
CA SER A 177 -7.03 31.04 3.37
C SER A 177 -6.89 29.63 3.97
N VAL A 178 -5.70 29.04 3.84
CA VAL A 178 -5.32 27.84 4.59
C VAL A 178 -5.51 28.10 6.10
N PRO A 179 -6.20 27.21 6.85
CA PRO A 179 -6.36 27.34 8.29
C PRO A 179 -5.02 27.33 9.04
N SER A 180 -4.94 28.03 10.16
CA SER A 180 -3.77 27.97 11.03
C SER A 180 -3.65 26.59 11.68
N PHE A 181 -2.53 25.90 11.44
CA PHE A 181 -2.30 24.61 12.07
C PHE A 181 -2.03 24.75 13.56
N ASN A 182 -2.28 23.66 14.28
CA ASN A 182 -1.88 23.44 15.66
C ASN A 182 -1.68 21.93 15.88
N TRP A 183 -1.18 21.57 17.04
CA TRP A 183 -1.08 20.19 17.50
C TRP A 183 -1.68 20.04 18.89
N SER A 184 -2.05 18.81 19.27
CA SER A 184 -2.64 18.52 20.58
C SER A 184 -2.26 17.12 21.05
N GLY A 185 -1.88 16.97 22.32
CA GLY A 185 -1.51 15.70 22.94
C GLY A 185 -0.37 15.88 23.93
N SER A 186 0.32 14.78 24.24
CA SER A 186 1.46 14.75 25.18
C SER A 186 2.69 14.15 24.52
N LYS A 187 3.87 14.67 24.89
CA LYS A 187 5.17 14.08 24.54
C LYS A 187 5.29 12.63 25.06
N ALA A 188 6.19 11.86 24.48
CA ALA A 188 6.49 10.50 24.93
C ALA A 188 6.88 10.49 26.42
N SER A 189 6.40 9.49 27.17
CA SER A 189 6.62 9.41 28.62
C SER A 189 7.98 8.80 29.02
N PHE A 190 8.70 8.24 28.06
CA PHE A 190 10.05 7.70 28.18
C PHE A 190 10.76 7.74 26.81
N ASP A 191 12.09 7.79 26.80
CA ASP A 191 12.86 7.74 25.55
C ASP A 191 12.66 6.40 24.83
N GLY A 192 12.34 6.47 23.52
CA GLY A 192 12.01 5.31 22.70
C GLY A 192 10.52 4.91 22.70
N GLY A 193 9.67 5.60 23.48
CA GLY A 193 8.21 5.45 23.39
C GLY A 193 7.58 6.39 22.34
N GLU A 194 6.36 6.06 21.91
CA GLU A 194 5.50 6.94 21.12
C GLU A 194 4.72 7.91 22.04
N GLY A 195 4.62 9.18 21.64
CA GLY A 195 3.76 10.19 22.27
C GLY A 195 2.36 10.26 21.65
N SER A 196 1.48 11.08 22.22
CA SER A 196 0.08 11.17 21.79
C SER A 196 -0.24 12.41 20.95
N ILE A 197 0.77 13.16 20.48
CA ILE A 197 0.54 14.39 19.72
C ILE A 197 -0.08 14.08 18.35
N GLU A 198 -1.22 14.73 18.08
CA GLU A 198 -1.95 14.75 16.81
C GLU A 198 -1.74 16.09 16.09
N LEU A 199 -1.69 16.06 14.76
CA LEU A 199 -1.55 17.25 13.93
C LEU A 199 -2.93 17.73 13.45
N LYS A 200 -3.22 19.02 13.59
CA LYS A 200 -4.45 19.66 13.11
C LYS A 200 -4.14 20.50 11.88
N ASN A 201 -3.81 19.77 10.81
CA ASN A 201 -3.24 20.28 9.55
C ASN A 201 -4.07 19.92 8.30
N ASN A 202 -5.30 19.41 8.48
CA ASN A 202 -6.23 19.02 7.40
C ASN A 202 -5.64 18.02 6.40
N THR A 203 -4.78 17.11 6.86
CA THR A 203 -4.04 16.16 6.01
C THR A 203 -4.96 15.26 5.19
N TRP A 204 -6.04 14.71 5.79
CA TRP A 204 -6.95 13.85 5.04
C TRP A 204 -7.77 14.64 4.03
N GLU A 205 -8.22 15.84 4.39
CA GLU A 205 -8.94 16.74 3.51
C GLU A 205 -8.11 17.09 2.26
N MET A 206 -6.83 17.43 2.45
CA MET A 206 -5.91 17.74 1.36
C MET A 206 -5.58 16.52 0.50
N PHE A 207 -5.28 15.37 1.11
CA PHE A 207 -5.06 14.12 0.37
C PHE A 207 -6.28 13.78 -0.49
N SER A 208 -7.46 13.70 0.12
CA SER A 208 -8.70 13.28 -0.57
C SER A 208 -9.03 14.22 -1.73
N SER A 209 -9.00 15.53 -1.47
CA SER A 209 -9.38 16.53 -2.47
C SER A 209 -8.37 16.62 -3.62
N ALA A 210 -7.07 16.52 -3.35
CA ALA A 210 -6.03 16.56 -4.38
C ALA A 210 -5.98 15.29 -5.25
N ARG A 211 -6.43 14.14 -4.72
CA ARG A 211 -6.61 12.92 -5.54
C ARG A 211 -7.91 12.95 -6.34
N SER A 212 -8.99 13.54 -5.82
CA SER A 212 -10.29 13.59 -6.50
C SER A 212 -10.33 14.52 -7.74
N GLY A 213 -11.42 14.45 -8.50
CA GLY A 213 -11.69 15.40 -9.59
C GLY A 213 -11.96 16.87 -9.15
N TYR A 214 -12.02 17.15 -7.84
CA TYR A 214 -12.45 18.42 -7.27
C TYR A 214 -11.58 19.61 -7.69
N LYS A 215 -12.22 20.72 -8.10
CA LYS A 215 -11.52 21.94 -8.57
C LYS A 215 -11.53 23.11 -7.57
N GLY A 216 -12.06 22.94 -6.36
CA GLY A 216 -12.05 24.00 -5.34
C GLY A 216 -10.71 24.18 -4.63
N VAL A 217 -9.85 23.15 -4.63
CA VAL A 217 -8.45 23.27 -4.20
C VAL A 217 -7.62 23.75 -5.38
N SER A 218 -7.18 25.01 -5.34
CA SER A 218 -6.26 25.58 -6.33
C SER A 218 -4.82 25.20 -6.03
N GLU A 219 -3.95 25.21 -7.05
CA GLU A 219 -2.49 25.01 -6.89
C GLU A 219 -1.92 25.95 -5.81
N LYS A 220 -2.28 27.24 -5.86
CA LYS A 220 -1.87 28.20 -4.82
C LYS A 220 -2.30 27.80 -3.40
N TYR A 221 -3.46 27.15 -3.23
CA TYR A 221 -3.89 26.67 -1.92
C TYR A 221 -3.02 25.51 -1.44
N CYS A 222 -2.61 24.61 -2.34
CA CYS A 222 -1.60 23.57 -2.05
C CYS A 222 -0.24 24.19 -1.67
N ASP A 223 0.22 25.19 -2.40
CA ASP A 223 1.47 25.90 -2.11
C ASP A 223 1.43 26.54 -0.71
N ASP A 224 0.36 27.28 -0.41
CA ASP A 224 0.13 27.90 0.91
C ASP A 224 0.01 26.84 2.02
N TRP A 225 -0.55 25.67 1.72
CA TRP A 225 -0.68 24.55 2.67
C TRP A 225 0.68 23.93 2.99
N ILE A 226 1.54 23.71 2.00
CA ILE A 226 2.92 23.24 2.21
C ILE A 226 3.75 24.26 3.00
N ILE A 227 3.56 25.56 2.76
CA ILE A 227 4.18 26.61 3.58
C ILE A 227 3.71 26.50 5.04
N ALA A 228 2.39 26.38 5.27
CA ALA A 228 1.85 26.20 6.62
C ALA A 228 2.35 24.91 7.30
N VAL A 229 2.57 23.80 6.57
CA VAL A 229 3.17 22.57 7.10
C VAL A 229 4.61 22.84 7.54
N LYS A 230 5.43 23.47 6.67
CA LYS A 230 6.83 23.79 6.99
C LYS A 230 6.94 24.79 8.14
N ASP A 231 6.01 25.73 8.27
CA ASP A 231 5.93 26.66 9.40
C ASP A 231 5.60 25.92 10.69
N GLU A 232 4.65 25.00 10.64
CA GLU A 232 4.22 24.24 11.81
C GLU A 232 5.33 23.35 12.37
N LEU A 233 5.99 22.60 11.49
CA LEU A 233 7.14 21.77 11.82
C LEU A 233 8.29 22.59 12.42
N ARG A 234 8.47 23.86 12.02
CA ARG A 234 9.42 24.77 12.66
C ARG A 234 9.00 25.20 14.07
N ARG A 235 7.70 25.43 14.31
CA ARG A 235 7.18 25.75 15.67
C ARG A 235 7.34 24.58 16.62
N MET A 236 6.92 23.38 16.20
CA MET A 236 7.02 22.16 17.01
C MET A 236 8.47 21.88 17.45
N LYS A 237 9.44 22.01 16.53
CA LYS A 237 10.87 21.86 16.85
C LYS A 237 11.36 22.95 17.82
N ALA A 238 10.88 24.19 17.72
CA ALA A 238 11.22 25.26 18.65
C ALA A 238 10.68 25.00 20.08
N GLU A 239 9.58 24.27 20.23
CA GLU A 239 9.04 23.79 21.51
C GLU A 239 9.67 22.45 21.97
N GLY A 240 10.72 22.01 21.29
CA GLY A 240 11.48 20.79 21.61
C GLY A 240 10.63 19.52 21.53
N ILE A 241 9.66 19.47 20.61
CA ILE A 241 8.90 18.26 20.28
C ILE A 241 9.78 17.39 19.39
N LYS A 242 9.99 16.12 19.76
CA LYS A 242 10.73 15.13 18.96
C LYS A 242 9.81 14.48 17.92
N ALA A 243 10.36 13.78 16.92
CA ALA A 243 9.54 13.04 15.95
C ALA A 243 8.63 12.00 16.62
N GLN A 244 9.17 11.29 17.63
CA GLN A 244 8.47 10.26 18.40
C GLN A 244 7.43 10.80 19.40
N ASP A 245 7.37 12.11 19.66
CA ASP A 245 6.32 12.70 20.51
C ASP A 245 4.95 12.76 19.79
N VAL A 246 4.98 12.70 18.46
CA VAL A 246 3.81 12.65 17.57
C VAL A 246 3.38 11.19 17.41
N LYS A 247 2.11 10.94 17.06
CA LYS A 247 1.69 9.58 16.66
C LYS A 247 2.25 9.26 15.28
N MET A 248 2.75 8.04 15.08
CA MET A 248 3.34 7.64 13.80
C MET A 248 2.42 7.89 12.60
N THR A 249 1.12 7.58 12.77
CA THR A 249 0.12 7.77 11.70
C THR A 249 -0.08 9.20 11.24
N GLU A 250 0.36 10.21 11.98
CA GLU A 250 0.29 11.60 11.50
C GLU A 250 1.40 11.89 10.49
N TRP A 251 2.58 11.29 10.65
CA TRP A 251 3.68 11.38 9.69
C TRP A 251 3.36 10.65 8.38
N GLU A 252 2.80 9.44 8.49
CA GLU A 252 2.43 8.60 7.33
C GLU A 252 1.33 9.26 6.48
N LYS A 253 0.27 9.77 7.12
CA LYS A 253 -0.77 10.56 6.44
C LYS A 253 -0.19 11.84 5.84
N LEU A 254 0.70 12.53 6.55
CA LEU A 254 1.31 13.77 6.06
C LEU A 254 2.16 13.52 4.80
N ALA A 255 2.93 12.44 4.77
CA ALA A 255 3.69 12.03 3.59
C ALA A 255 2.76 11.74 2.39
N LEU A 256 1.66 11.00 2.62
CA LEU A 256 0.63 10.78 1.59
C LEU A 256 0.03 12.09 1.07
N ALA A 257 -0.39 13.01 1.96
CA ALA A 257 -0.99 14.27 1.55
C ALA A 257 -0.02 15.20 0.81
N VAL A 258 1.23 15.31 1.29
CA VAL A 258 2.31 16.06 0.60
C VAL A 258 2.51 15.53 -0.82
N THR A 259 2.55 14.21 -0.98
CA THR A 259 2.67 13.53 -2.28
C THR A 259 1.46 13.84 -3.18
N ALA A 260 0.25 13.71 -2.65
CA ALA A 260 -1.00 13.95 -3.39
C ALA A 260 -1.15 15.39 -3.88
N VAL A 261 -0.64 16.39 -3.16
CA VAL A 261 -0.67 17.80 -3.60
C VAL A 261 0.46 18.17 -4.58
N GLY A 262 1.26 17.20 -5.04
CA GLY A 262 2.34 17.39 -6.00
C GLY A 262 3.65 17.91 -5.40
N TYR A 263 3.90 17.61 -4.14
CA TYR A 263 5.15 17.93 -3.44
C TYR A 263 5.85 16.67 -2.94
N ASP A 264 7.15 16.76 -2.69
CA ASP A 264 7.96 15.61 -2.28
C ASP A 264 8.14 15.57 -0.75
N PRO A 265 7.76 14.48 -0.05
CA PRO A 265 8.01 14.32 1.38
C PRO A 265 9.50 14.34 1.75
N ARG A 266 10.42 14.07 0.81
CA ARG A 266 11.89 14.22 1.01
C ARG A 266 12.31 15.69 1.21
N ASP A 267 11.54 16.64 0.66
CA ASP A 267 11.75 18.09 0.82
C ASP A 267 11.08 18.68 2.08
N ILE A 268 10.40 17.85 2.88
CA ILE A 268 9.79 18.22 4.15
C ILE A 268 10.65 17.64 5.28
N THR A 269 11.45 18.49 5.94
CA THR A 269 12.39 18.06 6.99
C THR A 269 11.87 18.35 8.39
N TYR A 270 12.02 17.37 9.28
CA TYR A 270 11.76 17.50 10.71
C TYR A 270 12.87 16.85 11.52
N ASP A 271 13.35 17.57 12.53
CA ASP A 271 14.46 17.21 13.43
C ASP A 271 15.77 16.65 12.81
N GLY A 272 16.03 16.93 11.53
CA GLY A 272 17.22 16.44 10.81
C GLY A 272 16.93 15.28 9.86
N SER A 273 15.78 14.63 10.03
CA SER A 273 15.16 13.67 9.13
C SER A 273 14.28 14.35 8.08
N ASN A 274 13.91 13.63 7.03
CA ASN A 274 12.77 13.98 6.17
C ASN A 274 11.57 13.06 6.46
N LEU A 275 10.40 13.30 5.85
CA LEU A 275 9.23 12.48 6.15
C LEU A 275 9.40 11.00 5.77
N ILE A 276 10.11 10.69 4.68
CA ILE A 276 10.38 9.30 4.26
C ILE A 276 11.28 8.58 5.28
N ASP A 277 12.30 9.27 5.79
CA ASP A 277 13.19 8.79 6.87
C ASP A 277 12.39 8.50 8.16
N ILE A 278 11.46 9.38 8.54
CA ILE A 278 10.62 9.20 9.74
C ILE A 278 9.69 8.00 9.61
N ILE A 279 8.91 7.89 8.52
CA ILE A 279 7.90 6.84 8.37
C ILE A 279 8.49 5.46 8.06
N SER A 280 9.74 5.40 7.58
CA SER A 280 10.45 4.15 7.34
C SER A 280 11.18 3.61 8.57
N ASN A 281 11.27 4.38 9.67
CA ASN A 281 12.05 4.01 10.84
C ASN A 281 11.44 2.81 11.61
N LYS A 282 12.15 1.67 11.62
CA LYS A 282 11.73 0.40 12.25
C LYS A 282 11.52 0.54 13.75
N ASP A 283 12.42 1.21 14.47
CA ASP A 283 12.31 1.37 15.92
C ASP A 283 11.01 2.12 16.29
N TYR A 284 10.69 3.17 15.54
CA TYR A 284 9.48 3.96 15.74
C TYR A 284 8.21 3.23 15.29
N LEU A 285 8.24 2.51 14.16
CA LEU A 285 7.16 1.60 13.73
C LEU A 285 6.88 0.47 14.73
N ASN A 286 7.89 0.03 15.48
CA ASN A 286 7.78 -0.98 16.53
C ASN A 286 7.32 -0.40 17.87
N ALA A 287 7.67 0.86 18.17
CA ALA A 287 7.21 1.59 19.36
C ALA A 287 5.78 2.15 19.22
N SER A 288 5.27 2.29 17.98
CA SER A 288 3.95 2.84 17.73
C SER A 288 2.83 1.94 18.26
N SER A 289 1.87 2.57 18.93
CA SER A 289 0.67 1.96 19.46
C SER A 289 -0.54 2.04 18.51
N GLN A 290 -0.36 2.64 17.33
CA GLN A 290 -1.47 2.91 16.40
C GLN A 290 -1.79 1.68 15.54
N THR A 291 -3.08 1.30 15.49
CA THR A 291 -3.59 0.05 14.87
C THR A 291 -3.21 -0.17 13.40
N PHE A 292 -2.87 0.89 12.66
CA PHE A 292 -2.57 0.86 11.23
C PHE A 292 -1.27 1.54 10.82
N ALA A 293 -0.32 1.79 11.73
CA ALA A 293 0.94 2.47 11.40
C ALA A 293 1.65 1.78 10.21
N ARG A 294 2.02 0.51 10.36
CA ARG A 294 2.67 -0.26 9.29
C ARG A 294 1.90 -0.27 7.96
N GLN A 295 0.56 -0.28 7.97
CA GLN A 295 -0.25 -0.20 6.76
C GLN A 295 -0.14 1.18 6.09
N TYR A 296 -0.25 2.27 6.85
CA TYR A 296 -0.10 3.62 6.30
C TYR A 296 1.35 3.91 5.89
N ALA A 297 2.36 3.40 6.59
CA ALA A 297 3.76 3.44 6.15
C ALA A 297 3.93 2.73 4.79
N ILE A 298 3.37 1.53 4.60
CA ILE A 298 3.41 0.84 3.30
C ILE A 298 2.74 1.70 2.23
N LEU A 299 1.50 2.14 2.43
CA LEU A 299 0.78 2.97 1.46
C LEU A 299 1.52 4.27 1.11
N ALA A 300 2.13 4.92 2.11
CA ALA A 300 2.93 6.12 1.91
C ALA A 300 4.22 5.83 1.11
N LEU A 301 4.97 4.79 1.49
CA LEU A 301 6.25 4.44 0.86
C LEU A 301 6.08 3.89 -0.57
N THR A 302 4.98 3.22 -0.88
CA THR A 302 4.69 2.72 -2.23
C THR A 302 4.03 3.75 -3.14
N SER A 303 3.41 4.82 -2.59
CA SER A 303 2.65 5.83 -3.36
C SER A 303 3.40 6.50 -4.53
N GLN A 304 4.74 6.53 -4.48
CA GLN A 304 5.64 7.06 -5.52
C GLN A 304 6.95 6.23 -5.57
N ASP A 305 6.89 4.95 -5.21
CA ASP A 305 8.06 4.05 -5.11
C ASP A 305 9.21 4.60 -4.23
N TYR A 306 8.88 5.36 -3.16
CA TYR A 306 9.84 5.98 -2.23
C TYR A 306 10.74 4.98 -1.49
N ILE A 307 10.36 3.70 -1.47
CA ILE A 307 11.21 2.61 -0.94
C ILE A 307 12.61 2.60 -1.56
N ASN A 308 12.77 3.11 -2.80
CA ASN A 308 14.07 3.30 -3.45
C ASN A 308 14.96 4.35 -2.75
N SER A 309 14.36 5.40 -2.18
CA SER A 309 15.05 6.51 -1.49
C SER A 309 15.08 6.38 0.03
N VAL A 310 14.51 5.31 0.61
CA VAL A 310 14.69 4.98 2.03
C VAL A 310 16.17 4.64 2.31
N PRO A 311 16.78 5.15 3.41
CA PRO A 311 18.15 4.83 3.77
C PRO A 311 18.42 3.33 3.83
N LYS A 312 19.51 2.88 3.20
CA LYS A 312 19.88 1.47 3.12
C LYS A 312 20.71 1.06 4.34
N ASP A 313 20.07 1.06 5.51
CA ASP A 313 20.63 0.62 6.79
C ASP A 313 19.67 -0.30 7.56
N GLU A 314 20.12 -0.84 8.69
CA GLU A 314 19.35 -1.79 9.52
C GLU A 314 18.14 -1.16 10.25
N LYS A 315 18.05 0.17 10.30
CA LYS A 315 17.03 0.91 11.08
C LYS A 315 15.80 1.29 10.26
N HIS A 316 15.87 1.20 8.95
CA HIS A 316 14.76 1.58 8.06
C HIS A 316 14.20 0.37 7.33
N VAL A 317 12.91 0.41 6.96
CA VAL A 317 12.26 -0.66 6.21
C VAL A 317 12.81 -0.79 4.80
N ASP A 318 13.06 -2.02 4.37
CA ASP A 318 13.40 -2.34 2.98
C ASP A 318 12.24 -3.05 2.27
N GLU A 319 12.47 -3.46 1.03
CA GLU A 319 11.45 -4.13 0.21
C GLU A 319 11.00 -5.46 0.84
N ASN A 320 11.90 -6.21 1.48
CA ASN A 320 11.55 -7.47 2.13
C ASN A 320 10.67 -7.24 3.36
N ASP A 321 10.91 -6.19 4.17
CA ASP A 321 10.03 -5.85 5.30
C ASP A 321 8.59 -5.57 4.86
N ILE A 322 8.42 -4.93 3.69
CA ILE A 322 7.10 -4.67 3.09
C ILE A 322 6.51 -5.98 2.56
N GLU A 323 7.27 -6.78 1.81
CA GLU A 323 6.81 -8.04 1.23
C GLU A 323 6.41 -9.06 2.32
N ASP A 324 7.25 -9.29 3.33
CA ASP A 324 6.94 -10.13 4.50
C ASP A 324 5.65 -9.64 5.18
N LYS A 325 5.44 -8.32 5.24
CA LYS A 325 4.22 -7.76 5.83
C LYS A 325 2.99 -7.97 4.95
N ILE A 326 3.13 -7.90 3.62
CA ILE A 326 2.06 -8.21 2.66
C ILE A 326 1.66 -9.68 2.75
N HIS A 327 2.62 -10.61 2.73
CA HIS A 327 2.35 -12.04 2.92
C HIS A 327 1.71 -12.33 4.30
N SER A 328 2.21 -11.71 5.37
CA SER A 328 1.59 -11.81 6.71
C SER A 328 0.15 -11.27 6.75
N LEU A 329 -0.18 -10.25 5.96
CA LEU A 329 -1.55 -9.76 5.84
C LEU A 329 -2.42 -10.68 4.98
N ALA A 330 -1.87 -11.28 3.92
CA ALA A 330 -2.56 -12.27 3.10
C ALA A 330 -2.91 -13.52 3.91
N ASP A 331 -1.97 -14.04 4.71
CA ASP A 331 -2.18 -15.13 5.65
C ASP A 331 -3.31 -14.85 6.66
N LEU A 332 -3.37 -13.62 7.19
CA LEU A 332 -4.43 -13.20 8.12
C LEU A 332 -5.78 -12.95 7.41
N ALA A 333 -5.75 -12.57 6.14
CA ALA A 333 -6.91 -12.28 5.32
C ALA A 333 -7.58 -13.53 4.73
N ARG A 334 -6.82 -14.61 4.47
CA ARG A 334 -7.38 -15.90 4.03
C ARG A 334 -8.24 -16.49 5.15
N GLY A 335 -9.55 -16.43 4.97
CA GLY A 335 -10.52 -16.67 6.02
C GLY A 335 -10.57 -18.09 6.57
N ASN A 336 -11.38 -18.26 7.62
CA ASN A 336 -11.62 -19.56 8.24
C ASN A 336 -12.23 -20.55 7.23
N THR A 337 -11.64 -21.73 7.14
CA THR A 337 -12.25 -22.88 6.48
C THR A 337 -13.19 -23.60 7.45
N ALA A 338 -14.34 -24.06 6.97
CA ALA A 338 -15.16 -25.01 7.68
C ALA A 338 -14.44 -26.36 7.79
N ALA A 339 -14.86 -27.22 8.71
CA ALA A 339 -14.24 -28.54 8.91
C ALA A 339 -14.27 -29.44 7.66
N ASP A 340 -15.12 -29.16 6.66
CA ASP A 340 -15.17 -29.81 5.35
C ASP A 340 -14.13 -29.30 4.32
N GLY A 341 -13.44 -28.19 4.61
CA GLY A 341 -12.47 -27.53 3.74
C GLY A 341 -13.03 -26.40 2.89
N SER A 342 -14.34 -26.10 2.98
CA SER A 342 -14.96 -24.98 2.29
C SER A 342 -14.72 -23.64 2.99
N THR A 343 -14.72 -22.55 2.23
CA THR A 343 -14.59 -21.17 2.73
C THR A 343 -15.84 -20.74 3.50
N ILE A 344 -15.68 -20.22 4.72
CA ILE A 344 -16.80 -19.59 5.45
C ILE A 344 -16.95 -18.15 4.96
N LEU A 345 -17.99 -17.89 4.16
CA LEU A 345 -18.40 -16.53 3.80
C LEU A 345 -19.28 -15.95 4.90
N SER A 346 -18.81 -14.90 5.57
CA SER A 346 -19.66 -14.08 6.44
C SER A 346 -20.47 -13.08 5.60
N ASN A 347 -21.57 -12.56 6.14
CA ASN A 347 -22.36 -11.50 5.51
C ASN A 347 -22.07 -10.12 6.10
N ALA A 348 -20.97 -9.96 6.84
CA ALA A 348 -20.55 -8.70 7.45
C ALA A 348 -19.10 -8.37 7.13
N VAL A 349 -18.83 -7.08 6.95
CA VAL A 349 -17.51 -6.51 6.64
C VAL A 349 -17.19 -5.37 7.62
N PRO A 350 -16.44 -5.63 8.70
CA PRO A 350 -16.05 -4.56 9.62
C PRO A 350 -15.06 -3.59 8.93
N ASP A 351 -15.22 -2.30 9.21
CA ASP A 351 -14.40 -1.22 8.68
C ASP A 351 -12.90 -1.39 9.03
N MET A 352 -12.60 -1.67 10.30
CA MET A 352 -11.24 -1.90 10.79
C MET A 352 -10.58 -3.13 10.14
N GLY A 353 -11.34 -4.20 9.88
CA GLY A 353 -10.84 -5.38 9.18
C GLY A 353 -10.53 -5.08 7.71
N THR A 354 -11.38 -4.27 7.07
CA THR A 354 -11.17 -3.80 5.68
C THR A 354 -9.91 -2.95 5.58
N MET A 355 -9.73 -1.97 6.48
CA MET A 355 -8.53 -1.13 6.55
C MET A 355 -7.25 -1.93 6.77
N GLN A 356 -7.31 -3.00 7.57
CA GLN A 356 -6.15 -3.84 7.85
C GLN A 356 -5.55 -4.47 6.59
N MET A 357 -6.40 -4.78 5.59
CA MET A 357 -6.06 -5.55 4.40
C MET A 357 -5.92 -4.72 3.11
N GLN A 358 -6.25 -3.43 3.14
CA GLN A 358 -6.13 -2.52 1.98
C GLN A 358 -4.77 -2.57 1.25
N PRO A 359 -3.60 -2.67 1.93
CA PRO A 359 -2.31 -2.79 1.24
C PRO A 359 -2.20 -3.99 0.28
N LEU A 360 -2.96 -5.06 0.50
CA LEU A 360 -2.96 -6.24 -0.38
C LEU A 360 -3.41 -5.92 -1.80
N ALA A 361 -4.29 -4.93 -1.99
CA ALA A 361 -4.82 -4.60 -3.31
C ALA A 361 -3.76 -4.06 -4.28
N ALA A 362 -2.68 -3.46 -3.79
CA ALA A 362 -1.54 -3.00 -4.61
C ALA A 362 -0.62 -4.15 -5.09
N TYR A 363 -0.77 -5.34 -4.51
CA TYR A 363 -0.02 -6.57 -4.82
C TYR A 363 -0.94 -7.68 -5.38
N TYR A 364 -2.21 -7.36 -5.62
CA TYR A 364 -3.16 -8.27 -6.22
C TYR A 364 -2.82 -8.52 -7.69
N ASP A 365 -3.08 -9.73 -8.17
CA ASP A 365 -3.07 -10.04 -9.60
C ASP A 365 -4.08 -11.15 -9.88
N SER A 366 -5.12 -10.85 -10.66
CA SER A 366 -6.15 -11.84 -10.99
C SER A 366 -5.59 -13.02 -11.79
N ASN A 367 -4.45 -12.86 -12.47
CA ASN A 367 -3.84 -13.91 -13.29
C ASN A 367 -2.75 -14.72 -12.55
N ALA A 368 -2.41 -14.40 -11.30
CA ALA A 368 -1.44 -15.16 -10.52
C ALA A 368 -1.85 -16.64 -10.34
N LYS A 369 -0.85 -17.51 -10.34
CA LYS A 369 -0.92 -18.97 -10.22
C LYS A 369 -0.15 -19.46 -9.00
N GLU A 370 -0.30 -20.73 -8.66
CA GLU A 370 0.29 -21.34 -7.45
C GLU A 370 1.82 -21.22 -7.36
N GLU A 371 2.52 -21.13 -8.50
CA GLU A 371 3.96 -20.91 -8.58
C GLU A 371 4.41 -19.43 -8.44
N ASP A 372 3.49 -18.47 -8.52
CA ASP A 372 3.79 -17.03 -8.53
C ASP A 372 3.95 -16.47 -7.11
N LYS A 373 4.88 -15.52 -6.94
CA LYS A 373 5.28 -14.94 -5.64
C LYS A 373 4.11 -14.49 -4.76
N TYR A 374 3.07 -13.89 -5.37
CA TYR A 374 1.94 -13.25 -4.67
C TYR A 374 0.61 -14.01 -4.83
N TYR A 375 0.67 -15.33 -5.04
CA TYR A 375 -0.53 -16.15 -5.18
C TYR A 375 -1.41 -16.18 -3.92
N ASP A 376 -0.79 -16.11 -2.75
CA ASP A 376 -1.45 -15.96 -1.46
C ASP A 376 -2.22 -14.62 -1.35
N VAL A 377 -1.65 -13.53 -1.88
CA VAL A 377 -2.31 -12.22 -1.99
C VAL A 377 -3.52 -12.32 -2.90
N LYS A 378 -3.42 -13.00 -4.05
CA LYS A 378 -4.59 -13.29 -4.90
C LYS A 378 -5.68 -14.03 -4.13
N GLN A 379 -5.35 -15.12 -3.45
CA GLN A 379 -6.32 -15.88 -2.64
C GLN A 379 -6.98 -15.02 -1.54
N ALA A 380 -6.20 -14.18 -0.87
CA ALA A 380 -6.67 -13.26 0.16
C ALA A 380 -7.63 -12.20 -0.40
N VAL A 381 -7.27 -11.54 -1.52
CA VAL A 381 -8.08 -10.49 -2.13
C VAL A 381 -9.35 -11.09 -2.75
N GLU A 382 -9.27 -12.21 -3.46
CA GLU A 382 -10.46 -12.89 -4.00
C GLU A 382 -11.44 -13.31 -2.89
N TYR A 383 -10.93 -13.82 -1.75
CA TYR A 383 -11.73 -14.09 -0.56
C TYR A 383 -12.48 -12.83 -0.07
N TRP A 384 -11.79 -11.70 0.10
CA TRP A 384 -12.43 -10.45 0.53
C TRP A 384 -13.40 -9.87 -0.51
N LEU A 385 -13.13 -10.01 -1.81
CA LEU A 385 -14.03 -9.55 -2.87
C LEU A 385 -15.35 -10.33 -2.88
N ASP A 386 -15.33 -11.62 -2.56
CA ASP A 386 -16.52 -12.44 -2.39
C ASP A 386 -17.22 -12.19 -1.06
N HIS A 387 -16.45 -11.93 0.00
CA HIS A 387 -16.96 -11.49 1.30
C HIS A 387 -17.73 -10.15 1.18
N PHE A 388 -17.19 -9.18 0.43
CA PHE A 388 -17.88 -7.94 0.09
C PHE A 388 -19.21 -8.23 -0.62
N SER A 389 -19.20 -9.04 -1.69
CA SER A 389 -20.42 -9.44 -2.42
C SER A 389 -21.49 -10.07 -1.51
N ASN A 390 -21.09 -10.94 -0.57
CA ASN A 390 -22.02 -11.60 0.35
C ASN A 390 -22.52 -10.66 1.47
N SER A 391 -21.74 -9.63 1.82
CA SER A 391 -22.11 -8.59 2.79
C SER A 391 -22.94 -7.43 2.21
N GLN A 392 -23.12 -7.41 0.88
CA GLN A 392 -23.86 -6.35 0.21
C GLN A 392 -25.36 -6.52 0.42
N THR A 393 -26.02 -5.42 0.78
CA THR A 393 -27.44 -5.35 1.13
C THR A 393 -28.30 -5.01 -0.07
N TYR A 394 -29.62 -5.15 0.10
CA TYR A 394 -30.62 -4.68 -0.88
C TYR A 394 -30.53 -3.18 -1.26
N LEU A 395 -29.78 -2.38 -0.50
CA LEU A 395 -29.52 -0.96 -0.78
C LEU A 395 -28.33 -0.75 -1.71
N GLY A 396 -27.55 -1.80 -2.00
CA GLY A 396 -26.25 -1.73 -2.67
C GLY A 396 -25.08 -1.45 -1.72
N SER A 397 -25.34 -1.07 -0.45
CA SER A 397 -24.32 -0.86 0.59
C SER A 397 -23.89 -2.17 1.24
N PHE A 398 -22.67 -2.18 1.77
CA PHE A 398 -22.06 -3.27 2.53
C PHE A 398 -22.36 -3.13 4.03
N TRP A 399 -22.75 -4.22 4.71
CA TRP A 399 -23.11 -4.19 6.14
C TRP A 399 -21.90 -4.44 7.06
N GLY A 400 -21.72 -3.56 8.05
CA GLY A 400 -20.63 -3.65 9.04
C GLY A 400 -20.78 -4.72 10.13
N GLY A 401 -21.89 -5.46 10.16
CA GLY A 401 -22.14 -6.49 11.17
C GLY A 401 -22.69 -6.00 12.51
N MET A 402 -22.98 -4.70 12.67
CA MET A 402 -23.50 -4.13 13.91
C MET A 402 -24.81 -3.37 13.71
N GLY A 403 -25.85 -3.77 14.46
CA GLY A 403 -27.14 -3.10 14.50
C GLY A 403 -27.84 -2.99 13.15
N ASN A 404 -28.80 -2.07 13.09
CA ASN A 404 -29.69 -1.87 11.94
C ASN A 404 -29.19 -0.78 10.95
N ASP A 405 -27.91 -0.37 11.03
CA ASP A 405 -27.31 0.56 10.05
C ASP A 405 -26.74 -0.23 8.86
N TYR A 406 -27.63 -0.55 7.92
CA TYR A 406 -27.31 -1.32 6.72
C TYR A 406 -26.54 -0.52 5.65
N ASN A 407 -26.32 0.77 5.87
CA ASN A 407 -25.57 1.66 4.97
C ASN A 407 -24.64 2.56 5.79
N ASN A 408 -23.75 1.95 6.57
CA ASN A 408 -22.78 2.67 7.37
C ASN A 408 -21.69 3.31 6.51
N SER A 409 -21.55 4.61 6.62
CA SER A 409 -20.73 5.44 5.72
C SER A 409 -19.23 5.18 5.84
N TRP A 410 -18.76 4.92 7.06
CA TRP A 410 -17.35 4.58 7.29
C TRP A 410 -17.02 3.22 6.69
N THR A 411 -17.80 2.19 7.02
CA THR A 411 -17.64 0.84 6.44
C THR A 411 -17.65 0.88 4.92
N ASN A 412 -18.67 1.51 4.33
CA ASN A 412 -18.84 1.52 2.89
C ASN A 412 -17.68 2.23 2.18
N ALA A 413 -17.23 3.38 2.69
CA ALA A 413 -16.06 4.06 2.14
C ALA A 413 -14.77 3.20 2.18
N GLN A 414 -14.56 2.40 3.23
CA GLN A 414 -13.42 1.47 3.29
C GLN A 414 -13.53 0.37 2.25
N VAL A 415 -14.73 -0.19 2.02
CA VAL A 415 -14.96 -1.20 0.98
C VAL A 415 -14.76 -0.61 -0.42
N TYR A 416 -15.27 0.60 -0.67
CA TYR A 416 -15.15 1.28 -1.97
C TYR A 416 -13.67 1.58 -2.31
N MET A 417 -12.87 2.02 -1.33
CA MET A 417 -11.43 2.18 -1.51
C MET A 417 -10.75 0.85 -1.85
N THR A 418 -11.05 -0.24 -1.12
CA THR A 418 -10.44 -1.55 -1.37
C THR A 418 -10.82 -2.12 -2.74
N ILE A 419 -12.08 -2.03 -3.14
CA ILE A 419 -12.55 -2.46 -4.47
C ILE A 419 -11.90 -1.61 -5.57
N GLY A 420 -11.85 -0.29 -5.41
CA GLY A 420 -11.23 0.62 -6.38
C GLY A 420 -9.72 0.41 -6.54
N MET A 421 -9.01 0.11 -5.45
CA MET A 421 -7.59 -0.30 -5.50
C MET A 421 -7.40 -1.63 -6.23
N ALA A 422 -8.24 -2.64 -5.96
CA ALA A 422 -8.16 -3.95 -6.63
C ALA A 422 -8.63 -3.93 -8.10
N ALA A 423 -9.27 -2.84 -8.53
CA ALA A 423 -9.69 -2.60 -9.91
C ALA A 423 -8.61 -1.91 -10.78
N GLU A 424 -7.53 -1.40 -10.18
CA GLU A 424 -6.47 -0.62 -10.83
C GLU A 424 -5.61 -1.47 -11.78
N GLY A 425 -6.09 -1.74 -13.00
CA GLY A 425 -5.30 -2.51 -13.98
C GLY A 425 -5.83 -2.56 -15.41
N ASN A 426 -6.63 -1.58 -15.84
CA ASN A 426 -7.17 -1.56 -17.20
C ASN A 426 -6.98 -0.21 -17.92
N GLY A 427 -6.22 -0.20 -19.03
CA GLY A 427 -6.59 0.71 -20.11
C GLY A 427 -5.57 1.59 -20.84
N LYS A 428 -4.23 1.42 -20.75
CA LYS A 428 -3.33 1.82 -21.87
C LYS A 428 -1.86 1.36 -21.85
N ASN A 429 -1.26 1.14 -20.69
CA ASN A 429 0.09 0.60 -20.63
C ASN A 429 0.06 -0.85 -20.13
N LYS A 430 0.24 -1.81 -21.05
CA LYS A 430 1.11 -2.93 -20.70
C LYS A 430 2.48 -2.31 -20.45
N THR A 431 3.00 -2.40 -19.24
CA THR A 431 4.44 -2.29 -19.07
C THR A 431 5.07 -3.55 -19.68
N GLU A 432 6.24 -3.42 -20.31
CA GLU A 432 7.02 -4.59 -20.76
C GLU A 432 7.64 -5.34 -19.56
N ASP A 433 7.42 -4.78 -18.36
CA ASP A 433 8.08 -5.03 -17.08
C ASP A 433 7.34 -6.07 -16.20
N GLY A 434 6.14 -6.50 -16.59
CA GLY A 434 5.45 -7.66 -16.00
C GLY A 434 4.85 -7.48 -14.60
N LYS A 435 4.34 -6.28 -14.25
CA LYS A 435 3.60 -6.08 -12.98
C LYS A 435 2.09 -6.25 -13.16
N PHE A 436 1.53 -7.15 -12.35
CA PHE A 436 0.15 -7.30 -11.86
C PHE A 436 -1.03 -6.88 -12.76
N SER A 437 -1.92 -7.83 -13.05
CA SER A 437 -3.17 -7.58 -13.78
C SER A 437 -4.40 -7.57 -12.88
N ASN A 438 -4.65 -6.42 -12.27
CA ASN A 438 -5.88 -6.10 -11.54
C ASN A 438 -7.06 -5.92 -12.49
N ASN A 439 -8.13 -6.72 -12.33
CA ASN A 439 -9.28 -6.74 -13.25
C ASN A 439 -10.64 -6.73 -12.52
N VAL A 440 -10.74 -6.16 -11.32
CA VAL A 440 -12.04 -6.04 -10.63
C VAL A 440 -12.91 -5.03 -11.37
N ASN A 441 -14.01 -5.49 -11.99
CA ASN A 441 -15.03 -4.59 -12.51
C ASN A 441 -15.94 -4.13 -11.36
N ILE A 442 -15.99 -2.81 -11.13
CA ILE A 442 -16.85 -2.18 -10.12
C ILE A 442 -18.36 -2.37 -10.41
N PHE A 443 -18.71 -2.59 -11.69
CA PHE A 443 -20.07 -2.88 -12.15
C PHE A 443 -20.29 -4.38 -12.44
N ASP A 444 -19.43 -5.28 -11.93
CA ASP A 444 -19.72 -6.71 -11.98
C ASP A 444 -21.07 -6.99 -11.30
N LYS A 445 -21.86 -7.90 -11.88
CA LYS A 445 -23.16 -8.35 -11.34
C LYS A 445 -23.10 -8.76 -9.86
N LYS A 446 -21.93 -9.18 -9.35
CA LYS A 446 -21.75 -9.53 -7.93
C LYS A 446 -21.80 -8.32 -6.99
N TYR A 447 -21.61 -7.11 -7.51
CA TYR A 447 -21.73 -5.82 -6.82
C TYR A 447 -23.03 -5.06 -7.11
N ILE A 448 -24.01 -5.73 -7.73
CA ILE A 448 -25.33 -5.19 -8.04
C ILE A 448 -26.37 -6.08 -7.36
N LYS A 449 -27.13 -5.55 -6.40
CA LYS A 449 -28.16 -6.31 -5.66
C LYS A 449 -29.49 -5.59 -5.72
N CYS A 450 -30.58 -6.28 -6.05
CA CYS A 450 -31.95 -5.72 -6.07
C CYS A 450 -32.06 -4.43 -6.93
N GLY A 451 -31.29 -4.34 -8.00
CA GLY A 451 -31.17 -3.14 -8.84
C GLY A 451 -30.54 -1.92 -8.17
N LYS A 452 -29.63 -2.14 -7.22
CA LYS A 452 -28.84 -1.11 -6.54
C LYS A 452 -27.35 -1.43 -6.64
N THR A 453 -26.57 -0.44 -7.03
CA THR A 453 -25.10 -0.47 -6.97
C THR A 453 -24.58 0.08 -5.65
N MET A 454 -23.28 -0.06 -5.42
CA MET A 454 -22.60 0.70 -4.37
C MET A 454 -22.63 2.23 -4.58
N ILE A 455 -22.81 2.72 -5.80
CA ILE A 455 -22.98 4.16 -6.07
C ILE A 455 -24.38 4.61 -5.63
N ASP A 456 -25.45 3.88 -5.97
CA ASP A 456 -26.80 4.14 -5.44
C ASP A 456 -26.79 4.26 -3.90
N ALA A 457 -26.06 3.34 -3.25
CA ALA A 457 -25.91 3.29 -1.81
C ALA A 457 -25.18 4.51 -1.23
N ALA A 458 -24.09 4.93 -1.86
CA ALA A 458 -23.33 6.12 -1.49
C ALA A 458 -24.19 7.40 -1.63
N LEU A 459 -24.89 7.51 -2.76
CA LEU A 459 -25.76 8.64 -3.09
C LEU A 459 -27.01 8.70 -2.20
N ASN A 460 -27.50 7.57 -1.67
CA ASN A 460 -28.65 7.56 -0.78
C ASN A 460 -28.47 8.39 0.49
N LYS A 461 -27.27 8.36 1.09
CA LYS A 461 -26.97 9.12 2.32
C LYS A 461 -26.58 10.58 2.02
N TRP A 462 -26.21 10.88 0.78
CA TRP A 462 -25.63 12.13 0.28
C TRP A 462 -26.25 13.43 0.79
N SER A 463 -27.58 13.52 0.66
CA SER A 463 -28.33 14.73 0.93
C SER A 463 -28.33 15.11 2.42
N THR A 464 -28.12 14.12 3.29
CA THR A 464 -28.27 14.24 4.75
C THR A 464 -26.99 14.58 5.51
N TYR A 465 -25.81 14.62 4.86
CA TYR A 465 -24.56 14.91 5.57
C TYR A 465 -24.42 16.34 6.07
N ASP A 466 -24.10 16.44 7.36
CA ASP A 466 -23.36 17.52 7.99
C ASP A 466 -21.95 17.04 8.43
N SER A 467 -21.10 17.97 8.82
CA SER A 467 -19.74 17.69 9.31
C SER A 467 -19.69 17.38 10.81
N ALA A 468 -20.82 17.06 11.46
CA ALA A 468 -20.90 16.90 12.91
C ALA A 468 -20.90 15.43 13.37
N THR A 469 -21.05 14.47 12.44
CA THR A 469 -21.31 13.06 12.78
C THR A 469 -20.42 12.02 12.08
N TYR A 470 -19.75 12.38 10.97
CA TYR A 470 -18.89 11.48 10.19
C TYR A 470 -17.61 12.20 9.72
N GLU A 471 -16.64 11.43 9.21
CA GLU A 471 -15.46 11.94 8.47
C GLU A 471 -15.87 11.99 6.98
N PRO A 472 -16.28 13.15 6.43
CA PRO A 472 -16.97 13.16 5.14
C PRO A 472 -15.99 13.12 3.95
N THR A 473 -14.70 13.39 4.17
CA THR A 473 -13.67 13.21 3.14
C THR A 473 -13.29 11.75 2.96
N GLN A 474 -13.44 10.89 3.98
CA GLN A 474 -13.36 9.43 3.83
C GLN A 474 -14.36 8.93 2.80
N MET A 475 -15.58 9.48 2.81
CA MET A 475 -16.58 9.15 1.80
C MET A 475 -16.18 9.59 0.40
N CYS A 476 -15.62 10.80 0.25
CA CYS A 476 -15.07 11.23 -1.02
C CYS A 476 -13.93 10.30 -1.49
N ARG A 477 -12.97 9.92 -0.61
CA ARG A 477 -11.93 8.93 -0.97
C ARG A 477 -12.54 7.61 -1.47
N GLY A 478 -13.62 7.15 -0.83
CA GLY A 478 -14.40 5.99 -1.29
C GLY A 478 -14.97 6.19 -2.69
N LEU A 479 -15.63 7.32 -2.95
CA LEU A 479 -16.21 7.64 -4.27
C LEU A 479 -15.14 7.82 -5.36
N ASP A 480 -14.10 8.64 -5.15
CA ASP A 480 -13.01 8.81 -6.12
C ASP A 480 -12.33 7.49 -6.42
N SER A 481 -12.22 6.55 -5.47
CA SER A 481 -11.67 5.21 -5.74
C SER A 481 -12.50 4.42 -6.76
N LEU A 482 -13.82 4.58 -6.77
CA LEU A 482 -14.70 3.98 -7.78
C LEU A 482 -14.60 4.72 -9.12
N VAL A 483 -14.57 6.05 -9.08
CA VAL A 483 -14.42 6.88 -10.29
C VAL A 483 -13.08 6.61 -10.97
N ARG A 484 -11.98 6.53 -10.21
CA ARG A 484 -10.63 6.17 -10.67
C ARG A 484 -10.60 4.81 -11.36
N ALA A 485 -11.20 3.81 -10.72
CA ALA A 485 -11.29 2.45 -11.25
C ALA A 485 -12.02 2.39 -12.60
N TYR A 486 -13.13 3.11 -12.75
CA TYR A 486 -13.86 3.21 -14.01
C TYR A 486 -13.08 3.94 -15.11
N GLU A 487 -12.41 5.05 -14.75
CA GLU A 487 -11.67 5.89 -15.68
C GLU A 487 -10.29 5.32 -16.08
N GLY A 488 -9.85 4.22 -15.45
CA GLY A 488 -8.50 3.68 -15.64
C GLY A 488 -7.40 4.60 -15.11
N ARG A 489 -7.71 5.44 -14.11
CA ARG A 489 -6.72 6.21 -13.35
C ARG A 489 -6.02 5.29 -12.35
N ASN A 490 -4.84 5.70 -11.87
CA ASN A 490 -4.17 5.02 -10.77
C ASN A 490 -5.06 5.02 -9.51
N SER A 491 -4.81 4.12 -8.56
CA SER A 491 -5.63 4.03 -7.34
C SER A 491 -5.45 5.25 -6.43
N ILE A 492 -6.32 5.36 -5.43
CA ILE A 492 -6.34 6.53 -4.54
C ILE A 492 -4.99 6.77 -3.85
N PHE A 493 -4.25 5.70 -3.50
CA PHE A 493 -2.94 5.78 -2.85
C PHE A 493 -1.74 5.73 -3.81
N ASP A 494 -1.86 5.15 -5.02
CA ASP A 494 -0.81 5.26 -6.04
C ASP A 494 -0.83 6.67 -6.66
N CYS A 495 0.07 7.52 -6.17
CA CYS A 495 0.17 8.92 -6.58
C CYS A 495 1.07 9.15 -7.80
N ARG A 496 1.48 8.10 -8.55
CA ARG A 496 2.36 8.24 -9.73
C ARG A 496 1.72 8.99 -10.89
N ASP A 497 0.39 9.11 -10.90
CA ASP A 497 -0.40 9.95 -11.82
C ASP A 497 -0.49 11.44 -11.42
N VAL A 498 0.11 11.87 -10.30
CA VAL A 498 0.06 13.27 -9.86
C VAL A 498 0.85 14.18 -10.80
N GLU A 499 0.13 14.98 -11.59
CA GLU A 499 0.68 16.01 -12.46
C GLU A 499 1.37 17.14 -11.69
N ASN A 500 2.30 17.85 -12.33
CA ASN A 500 3.01 19.01 -11.76
C ASN A 500 3.63 18.70 -10.37
N SER A 501 4.24 17.51 -10.24
CA SER A 501 4.85 17.03 -9.01
C SER A 501 6.36 17.36 -8.93
N THR A 502 6.87 17.67 -7.74
CA THR A 502 8.33 17.77 -7.52
C THR A 502 9.03 16.41 -7.41
N VAL A 503 8.28 15.31 -7.27
CA VAL A 503 8.85 13.96 -7.08
C VAL A 503 9.65 13.46 -8.30
N PRO A 504 9.15 13.56 -9.55
CA PRO A 504 9.94 13.20 -10.73
C PRO A 504 11.20 14.07 -10.91
N VAL A 505 11.14 15.34 -10.50
CA VAL A 505 12.28 16.26 -10.55
C VAL A 505 13.37 15.80 -9.58
N ASN A 506 13.01 15.50 -8.33
CA ASN A 506 13.95 14.98 -7.34
C ASN A 506 14.51 13.62 -7.78
N ASN A 507 13.69 12.70 -8.28
CA ASN A 507 14.16 11.41 -8.82
C ASN A 507 15.16 11.58 -9.96
N ALA A 508 14.89 12.47 -10.92
CA ALA A 508 15.77 12.72 -12.05
C ALA A 508 17.12 13.33 -11.64
N ILE A 509 17.13 14.23 -10.64
CA ILE A 509 18.36 14.85 -10.12
C ILE A 509 19.12 13.89 -9.19
N GLU A 510 18.43 13.09 -8.38
CA GLU A 510 19.01 12.04 -7.54
C GLU A 510 19.74 11.01 -8.40
N ALA A 511 19.15 10.58 -9.52
CA ALA A 511 19.72 9.63 -10.47
C ALA A 511 20.94 10.16 -11.28
N LEU A 512 21.30 11.45 -11.18
CA LEU A 512 22.53 11.97 -11.80
C LEU A 512 23.78 11.44 -11.05
N PRO A 513 24.82 10.96 -11.76
CA PRO A 513 26.04 10.48 -11.12
C PRO A 513 26.87 11.65 -10.55
N ASP A 514 27.63 11.42 -9.48
CA ASP A 514 28.51 12.46 -8.91
C ASP A 514 29.63 12.86 -9.88
N ALA A 515 30.12 11.87 -10.63
CA ALA A 515 31.08 12.02 -11.73
C ALA A 515 30.36 12.16 -13.07
N ILE A 516 29.96 13.39 -13.39
CA ILE A 516 29.32 13.77 -14.66
C ILE A 516 30.29 13.61 -15.84
N THR A 517 29.81 12.99 -16.91
CA THR A 517 30.52 12.86 -18.20
C THR A 517 29.67 13.41 -19.35
N SER A 518 30.23 13.49 -20.55
CA SER A 518 29.48 13.85 -21.77
C SER A 518 28.37 12.86 -22.14
N LYS A 519 28.33 11.66 -21.54
CA LYS A 519 27.23 10.70 -21.73
C LYS A 519 25.99 11.02 -20.88
N ASP A 520 26.12 11.91 -19.91
CA ASP A 520 25.05 12.25 -18.97
C ASP A 520 24.26 13.50 -19.39
N GLU A 521 24.66 14.16 -20.49
CA GLU A 521 24.04 15.39 -21.02
C GLU A 521 22.52 15.23 -21.25
N GLU A 522 22.07 14.12 -21.84
CA GLU A 522 20.65 13.84 -22.06
C GLU A 522 19.86 13.75 -20.74
N LYS A 523 20.43 13.09 -19.71
CA LYS A 523 19.80 12.96 -18.38
C LYS A 523 19.71 14.29 -17.66
N ILE A 524 20.76 15.11 -17.77
CA ILE A 524 20.83 16.44 -17.14
C ILE A 524 19.84 17.39 -17.80
N ASN A 525 19.76 17.36 -19.14
CA ASN A 525 18.77 18.12 -19.89
C ASN A 525 17.33 17.66 -19.57
N ALA A 526 17.08 16.35 -19.41
CA ALA A 526 15.77 15.84 -18.97
C ALA A 526 15.41 16.31 -17.56
N ALA A 527 16.32 16.18 -16.58
CA ALA A 527 16.14 16.67 -15.22
C ALA A 527 15.89 18.19 -15.19
N LYS A 528 16.61 18.95 -16.03
CA LYS A 528 16.41 20.39 -16.19
C LYS A 528 15.03 20.72 -16.74
N VAL A 529 14.57 20.06 -17.80
CA VAL A 529 13.25 20.31 -18.40
C VAL A 529 12.13 20.07 -17.39
N LEU A 530 12.25 19.03 -16.56
CA LEU A 530 11.31 18.77 -15.47
C LEU A 530 11.36 19.89 -14.40
N TYR A 531 12.55 20.35 -13.99
CA TYR A 531 12.71 21.43 -13.01
C TYR A 531 12.19 22.78 -13.53
N ASP A 532 12.52 23.15 -14.77
CA ASP A 532 12.15 24.42 -15.40
C ASP A 532 10.63 24.48 -15.71
N ALA A 533 9.94 23.33 -15.77
CA ALA A 533 8.48 23.25 -15.92
C ALA A 533 7.68 23.50 -14.63
N LEU A 534 8.32 23.44 -13.45
CA LEU A 534 7.66 23.68 -12.16
C LEU A 534 7.34 25.16 -11.93
N GLY A 535 6.22 25.42 -11.25
CA GLY A 535 5.91 26.74 -10.69
C GLY A 535 6.95 27.19 -9.65
N SER A 536 7.07 28.51 -9.46
CA SER A 536 8.10 29.11 -8.60
C SER A 536 8.04 28.67 -7.14
N ALA A 537 6.85 28.39 -6.60
CA ALA A 537 6.67 27.85 -5.25
C ALA A 537 7.25 26.43 -5.10
N LYS A 538 7.07 25.58 -6.12
CA LYS A 538 7.60 24.21 -6.19
C LYS A 538 9.12 24.19 -6.43
N GLN A 539 9.64 25.05 -7.31
CA GLN A 539 11.08 25.25 -7.44
C GLN A 539 11.73 25.74 -6.13
N ALA A 540 11.06 26.62 -5.39
CA ALA A 540 11.53 27.10 -4.10
C ALA A 540 11.51 26.02 -3.02
N SER A 541 10.54 25.08 -3.06
CA SER A 541 10.40 24.04 -2.04
C SER A 541 11.46 22.95 -2.10
N ILE A 542 12.01 22.66 -3.29
CA ILE A 542 13.06 21.66 -3.50
C ILE A 542 14.30 21.98 -2.65
N ALA A 543 14.87 20.96 -2.01
CA ALA A 543 16.04 21.06 -1.15
C ALA A 543 17.23 21.75 -1.85
N GLN A 544 17.99 22.53 -1.09
CA GLN A 544 19.12 23.28 -1.65
C GLN A 544 20.21 22.35 -2.19
N SER A 545 20.48 21.22 -1.51
CA SER A 545 21.40 20.17 -1.98
C SER A 545 21.02 19.64 -3.36
N THR A 546 19.72 19.41 -3.63
CA THR A 546 19.23 18.95 -4.92
C THR A 546 19.42 20.01 -6.01
N LYS A 547 19.09 21.27 -5.72
CA LYS A 547 19.33 22.40 -6.65
C LYS A 547 20.82 22.60 -6.93
N ASP A 548 21.67 22.47 -5.90
CA ASP A 548 23.12 22.56 -6.04
C ASP A 548 23.69 21.39 -6.87
N LYS A 549 23.14 20.17 -6.75
CA LYS A 549 23.50 19.00 -7.56
C LYS A 549 23.17 19.23 -9.03
N LEU A 550 21.95 19.68 -9.36
CA LEU A 550 21.56 20.02 -10.73
C LEU A 550 22.46 21.13 -11.30
N ALA A 551 22.63 22.24 -10.57
CA ALA A 551 23.47 23.35 -11.00
C ALA A 551 24.94 22.95 -11.17
N ALA A 552 25.44 22.00 -10.37
CA ALA A 552 26.80 21.45 -10.52
C ALA A 552 26.92 20.53 -11.75
N ALA A 553 25.87 19.79 -12.10
CA ALA A 553 25.82 18.97 -13.29
C ALA A 553 25.76 19.82 -14.58
N GLU A 554 24.89 20.83 -14.63
CA GLU A 554 24.82 21.82 -15.73
C GLU A 554 26.20 22.48 -15.98
N ARG A 555 26.89 22.92 -14.92
CA ARG A 555 28.24 23.51 -14.99
C ARG A 555 29.34 22.56 -15.48
N LYS A 556 29.16 21.25 -15.35
CA LYS A 556 30.10 20.22 -15.83
C LYS A 556 29.83 19.83 -17.28
N VAL A 557 28.56 19.79 -17.71
CA VAL A 557 28.21 19.53 -19.13
C VAL A 557 28.78 20.63 -20.02
N GLY A 558 28.62 21.90 -19.62
CA GLY A 558 29.15 23.08 -20.29
C GLY A 558 30.68 23.24 -20.28
N GLN A 559 31.47 22.16 -20.35
CA GLN A 559 32.93 22.18 -20.52
C GLN A 559 33.40 21.15 -21.57
N THR A 560 33.91 21.60 -22.73
CA THR A 560 34.46 20.80 -23.85
C THR A 560 35.96 20.69 -23.79
N VAL A 561 36.47 19.49 -24.04
CA VAL A 561 37.72 19.35 -24.79
C VAL A 561 37.49 18.38 -25.96
N GLU A 562 37.82 18.80 -27.18
CA GLU A 562 38.05 17.93 -28.35
C GLU A 562 39.56 17.70 -28.46
N ILE A 563 40.00 16.45 -28.42
CA ILE A 563 41.40 16.09 -28.70
C ILE A 563 41.48 15.42 -30.07
N SER A 564 42.34 15.94 -30.93
CA SER A 564 42.73 15.28 -32.18
C SER A 564 44.23 15.05 -32.20
N ASP A 565 44.63 13.96 -32.85
CA ASP A 565 46.01 13.45 -32.84
C ASP A 565 46.60 13.61 -34.26
N PRO A 566 47.12 14.80 -34.62
CA PRO A 566 47.65 15.06 -35.95
C PRO A 566 49.02 14.41 -36.18
N ASP A 567 49.79 14.14 -35.12
CA ASP A 567 51.07 13.45 -35.17
C ASP A 567 51.46 12.97 -33.76
N ALA A 568 52.17 11.84 -33.63
CA ALA A 568 52.36 11.17 -32.33
C ALA A 568 53.07 12.02 -31.25
N SER A 569 53.78 13.08 -31.65
CA SER A 569 54.52 14.01 -30.75
C SER A 569 53.76 15.30 -30.39
N TYR A 570 52.58 15.56 -30.97
CA TYR A 570 51.79 16.78 -30.74
C TYR A 570 50.32 16.46 -30.51
N LYS A 571 49.80 16.77 -29.32
CA LYS A 571 48.35 16.70 -29.04
C LYS A 571 47.70 18.04 -29.33
N LYS A 572 46.70 18.04 -30.23
CA LYS A 572 45.81 19.19 -30.40
C LYS A 572 44.72 19.13 -29.34
N VAL A 573 44.65 20.18 -28.52
CA VAL A 573 43.66 20.38 -27.46
C VAL A 573 42.76 21.53 -27.88
N SER A 574 41.51 21.21 -28.21
CA SER A 574 40.49 22.17 -28.62
C SER A 574 39.43 22.30 -27.55
N VAL A 575 38.98 23.52 -27.26
CA VAL A 575 37.98 23.81 -26.22
C VAL A 575 36.91 24.69 -26.84
N LYS A 576 35.68 24.18 -26.88
CA LYS A 576 34.53 25.02 -27.20
C LYS A 576 34.30 26.00 -26.05
N ALA A 577 33.90 27.23 -26.36
CA ALA A 577 33.68 28.28 -25.37
C ALA A 577 32.52 29.16 -25.79
N LYS A 578 31.48 29.24 -24.95
CA LYS A 578 30.33 30.12 -25.15
C LYS A 578 30.50 31.43 -24.38
N ASN A 579 30.52 32.56 -25.09
CA ASN A 579 30.44 33.86 -24.44
C ASN A 579 28.99 34.13 -24.02
N VAL A 580 28.74 34.19 -22.71
CA VAL A 580 27.43 34.45 -22.10
C VAL A 580 27.21 35.93 -21.71
N SER A 581 28.13 36.82 -22.08
CA SER A 581 28.02 38.26 -21.84
C SER A 581 27.53 39.03 -23.07
N ASP A 582 27.00 40.24 -22.83
CA ASP A 582 26.43 41.12 -23.85
C ASP A 582 27.47 41.81 -24.76
N SER A 583 28.76 41.56 -24.52
CA SER A 583 29.86 42.11 -25.32
C SER A 583 30.89 41.04 -25.68
N SER A 584 31.53 41.21 -26.83
CA SER A 584 32.54 40.27 -27.32
C SER A 584 33.74 40.24 -26.37
N GLN A 585 34.16 39.05 -25.93
CA GLN A 585 35.28 38.87 -25.03
C GLN A 585 36.48 38.28 -25.78
N ASN A 586 37.69 38.75 -25.48
CA ASN A 586 38.88 37.95 -25.75
C ASN A 586 39.03 36.91 -24.64
N VAL A 587 39.43 35.70 -25.00
CA VAL A 587 39.72 34.63 -24.05
C VAL A 587 40.96 33.87 -24.50
N SER A 588 41.78 33.44 -23.54
CA SER A 588 42.96 32.61 -23.76
C SER A 588 42.69 31.19 -23.32
N LEU A 589 42.74 30.23 -24.26
CA LEU A 589 42.90 28.82 -23.92
C LEU A 589 44.35 28.59 -23.52
N ILE A 590 44.56 28.15 -22.28
CA ILE A 590 45.85 27.73 -21.77
C ILE A 590 45.84 26.21 -21.63
N THR A 591 46.91 25.56 -22.08
CA THR A 591 47.10 24.12 -22.01
C THR A 591 48.49 23.82 -21.47
N ALA A 592 48.57 23.26 -20.27
CA ALA A 592 49.80 23.00 -19.53
C ALA A 592 50.06 21.50 -19.38
N LEU A 593 51.33 21.09 -19.48
CA LEU A 593 51.81 19.73 -19.31
C LEU A 593 52.49 19.57 -17.94
N TYR A 594 52.19 18.47 -17.27
CA TYR A 594 52.76 18.08 -15.98
C TYR A 594 53.26 16.63 -16.05
N ASP A 595 54.29 16.29 -15.27
CA ASP A 595 54.69 14.90 -15.08
C ASP A 595 53.77 14.15 -14.09
N GLU A 596 54.03 12.87 -13.90
CA GLU A 596 53.30 12.00 -12.96
C GLU A 596 53.26 12.56 -11.53
N THR A 597 54.35 13.21 -11.09
CA THR A 597 54.50 13.83 -9.76
C THR A 597 53.72 15.13 -9.60
N GLY A 598 53.16 15.65 -10.70
CA GLY A 598 52.45 16.93 -10.72
C GLY A 598 53.37 18.14 -10.88
N LYS A 599 54.64 17.95 -11.24
CA LYS A 599 55.56 19.04 -11.56
C LYS A 599 55.26 19.57 -12.96
N PHE A 600 55.15 20.89 -13.07
CA PHE A 600 54.97 21.60 -14.33
C PHE A 600 56.16 21.40 -15.28
N ILE A 601 55.87 21.17 -16.56
CA ILE A 601 56.87 20.97 -17.62
C ILE A 601 56.86 22.14 -18.60
N THR A 602 55.71 22.41 -19.21
CA THR A 602 55.56 23.42 -20.27
C THR A 602 54.09 23.80 -20.44
N TYR A 603 53.81 24.86 -21.19
CA TYR A 603 52.47 25.26 -21.57
C TYR A 603 52.43 25.87 -22.96
N VAL A 604 51.23 25.94 -23.52
CA VAL A 604 50.89 26.77 -24.67
C VAL A 604 49.65 27.60 -24.33
N SER A 605 49.55 28.79 -24.90
CA SER A 605 48.40 29.68 -24.75
C SER A 605 47.99 30.21 -26.13
N GLY A 606 46.68 30.22 -26.40
CA GLY A 606 46.10 30.72 -27.64
C GLY A 606 44.93 31.63 -27.32
N GLU A 607 45.05 32.91 -27.69
CA GLU A 607 44.01 33.93 -27.51
C GLU A 607 43.06 33.96 -28.71
N GLN A 608 41.77 34.09 -28.46
CA GLN A 608 40.74 34.21 -29.49
C GLN A 608 39.57 35.06 -29.00
N LYS A 609 39.02 35.87 -29.90
CA LYS A 609 37.81 36.66 -29.64
C LYS A 609 36.55 35.80 -29.83
N VAL A 610 35.65 35.83 -28.85
CA VAL A 610 34.34 35.16 -28.89
C VAL A 610 33.24 36.23 -28.84
N GLU A 611 32.46 36.32 -29.91
CA GLU A 611 31.37 37.29 -30.02
C GLU A 611 30.26 37.06 -29.00
N ALA A 612 29.57 38.13 -28.57
CA ALA A 612 28.50 38.09 -27.59
C ALA A 612 27.42 37.03 -27.95
N GLY A 613 27.05 36.20 -26.98
CA GLY A 613 26.07 35.13 -27.13
C GLY A 613 26.47 33.96 -28.05
N ARG A 614 27.70 33.94 -28.62
CA ARG A 614 28.17 32.90 -29.54
C ARG A 614 29.10 31.90 -28.86
N SER A 615 29.18 30.70 -29.41
CA SER A 615 30.24 29.73 -29.12
C SER A 615 31.36 29.79 -30.17
N SER A 616 32.60 29.55 -29.76
CA SER A 616 33.75 29.35 -30.65
C SER A 616 34.63 28.21 -30.15
N THR A 617 35.40 27.58 -31.04
CA THR A 617 36.34 26.51 -30.66
C THR A 617 37.75 27.07 -30.58
N LEU A 618 38.21 27.34 -29.36
CA LEU A 618 39.59 27.64 -29.01
C LEU A 618 40.46 26.41 -29.32
N SER A 619 41.71 26.56 -29.73
CA SER A 619 42.58 25.42 -30.06
C SER A 619 44.05 25.69 -29.82
N ASN A 620 44.71 24.77 -29.13
CA ASN A 620 46.14 24.74 -28.89
C ASN A 620 46.76 23.44 -29.44
N MET A 621 48.06 23.46 -29.74
CA MET A 621 48.84 22.24 -29.98
C MET A 621 49.99 22.18 -28.99
N LEU A 622 49.99 21.14 -28.16
CA LEU A 622 50.96 20.91 -27.10
C LEU A 622 51.91 19.79 -27.53
N LYS A 623 53.22 20.06 -27.53
CA LYS A 623 54.23 19.02 -27.74
C LYS A 623 54.35 18.16 -26.49
N ILE A 624 54.33 16.85 -26.63
CA ILE A 624 54.52 15.90 -25.53
C ILE A 624 55.84 15.14 -25.77
N PRO A 625 56.70 14.95 -24.74
CA PRO A 625 57.90 14.12 -24.88
C PRO A 625 57.55 12.65 -25.20
N GLU A 626 58.46 11.96 -25.89
CA GLU A 626 58.24 10.59 -26.39
C GLU A 626 58.21 9.53 -25.27
N GLU A 627 58.89 9.77 -24.15
CA GLU A 627 58.95 8.87 -23.00
C GLU A 627 58.46 9.58 -21.72
N GLY A 628 57.51 8.96 -21.01
CA GLY A 628 57.04 9.43 -19.70
C GLY A 628 55.53 9.33 -19.51
N ILE A 629 55.08 9.45 -18.26
CA ILE A 629 53.66 9.57 -17.91
C ILE A 629 53.35 11.04 -17.65
N TYR A 630 52.40 11.59 -18.41
CA TYR A 630 52.06 13.01 -18.39
C TYR A 630 50.57 13.27 -18.15
N LYS A 631 50.30 14.40 -17.50
CA LYS A 631 48.96 14.97 -17.27
C LYS A 631 48.87 16.30 -18.00
N ILE A 632 47.79 16.51 -18.74
CA ILE A 632 47.46 17.79 -19.35
C ILE A 632 46.43 18.48 -18.46
N LYS A 633 46.63 19.76 -18.17
CA LYS A 633 45.62 20.63 -17.56
C LYS A 633 45.27 21.73 -18.55
N THR A 634 44.00 21.96 -18.83
CA THR A 634 43.56 23.07 -19.67
C THR A 634 42.56 23.95 -18.93
N PHE A 635 42.61 25.25 -19.21
CA PHE A 635 41.75 26.26 -18.60
C PHE A 635 41.62 27.47 -19.53
N VAL A 636 40.47 28.15 -19.45
CA VAL A 636 40.18 29.36 -20.22
C VAL A 636 40.28 30.56 -19.29
N TRP A 637 41.15 31.51 -19.62
CA TRP A 637 41.34 32.78 -18.90
C TRP A 637 40.93 33.96 -19.78
N ASP A 638 40.86 35.17 -19.21
CA ASP A 638 40.68 36.40 -20.01
C ASP A 638 41.91 36.67 -20.89
N SER A 639 43.10 36.59 -20.32
CA SER A 639 44.41 36.68 -20.97
C SER A 639 45.47 36.02 -20.09
N ILE A 640 46.66 35.75 -20.63
CA ILE A 640 47.77 35.19 -19.82
C ILE A 640 48.37 36.26 -18.89
N GLU A 641 48.25 37.54 -19.25
CA GLU A 641 48.67 38.71 -18.47
C GLU A 641 47.64 39.09 -17.38
N GLY A 642 46.34 39.02 -17.70
CA GLY A 642 45.25 39.35 -16.77
C GLY A 642 45.04 38.29 -15.68
N MET A 643 45.42 37.04 -15.97
CA MET A 643 45.38 35.91 -15.04
C MET A 643 44.00 35.63 -14.39
N LYS A 644 42.91 36.06 -15.03
CA LYS A 644 41.56 35.87 -14.48
C LYS A 644 40.93 34.59 -15.05
N PRO A 645 40.69 33.55 -14.22
CA PRO A 645 40.04 32.34 -14.69
C PRO A 645 38.58 32.60 -15.11
N LEU A 646 38.22 32.10 -16.30
CA LEU A 646 36.88 32.10 -16.86
C LEU A 646 36.27 30.68 -16.92
N SER A 647 37.08 29.64 -16.84
CA SER A 647 36.65 28.25 -16.64
C SER A 647 37.29 27.62 -15.40
N ASN A 648 36.73 26.48 -14.97
CA ASN A 648 37.46 25.56 -14.10
C ASN A 648 38.64 24.92 -14.87
N VAL A 649 39.55 24.28 -14.13
CA VAL A 649 40.63 23.48 -14.70
C VAL A 649 40.08 22.12 -15.15
N ILE A 650 40.38 21.73 -16.38
CA ILE A 650 40.06 20.43 -16.96
C ILE A 650 41.35 19.58 -16.96
N ASP A 651 41.34 18.49 -16.20
CA ASP A 651 42.46 17.55 -16.07
C ASP A 651 42.27 16.36 -17.02
N MET A 652 43.32 15.98 -17.75
CA MET A 652 43.29 14.90 -18.74
C MET A 652 44.58 14.06 -18.71
N PRO A 653 44.53 12.73 -18.85
CA PRO A 653 45.72 11.92 -19.10
C PRO A 653 46.24 12.17 -20.53
N ALA A 654 47.56 12.19 -20.73
CA ALA A 654 48.16 12.41 -22.05
C ALA A 654 48.11 11.19 -23.02
N GLY A 655 47.42 10.11 -22.63
CA GLY A 655 47.40 8.83 -23.34
C GLY A 655 46.59 8.83 -24.65
N SER A 656 46.81 7.79 -25.46
CA SER A 656 46.16 7.60 -26.75
C SER A 656 44.67 7.20 -26.61
N GLY A 657 43.78 8.17 -26.70
CA GLY A 657 42.33 7.98 -26.78
C GLY A 657 41.64 9.19 -27.41
N LYS A 658 40.50 8.96 -28.08
CA LYS A 658 39.61 10.06 -28.48
C LYS A 658 38.73 10.43 -27.29
N TYR A 659 38.80 11.67 -26.85
CA TYR A 659 38.02 12.21 -25.74
C TYR A 659 37.18 13.40 -26.26
N PHE A 660 35.89 13.45 -25.87
CA PHE A 660 34.88 14.41 -26.31
C PHE A 660 34.10 14.96 -25.10
N ILE A 661 33.92 16.29 -24.98
CA ILE A 661 33.18 16.98 -23.88
C ILE A 661 32.41 18.23 -24.47
N SER A 662 31.43 18.97 -23.83
CA SER A 662 30.31 19.81 -24.45
C SER A 662 30.03 21.36 -24.14
N VAL A 663 30.54 22.40 -24.86
CA VAL A 663 30.09 23.84 -24.75
C VAL A 663 29.36 24.42 -25.99
#